data_AF-A0A532UQU4-F1
#
_entry.id   AF-A0A532UQU4-F1
#
_cell.length_a   1.000
_cell.length_b   1.000
_cell.length_c   1.000
_cell.angle_alpha   90.00
_cell.angle_beta   90.00
_cell.angle_gamma   90.00
#
_symmetry.space_group_name_H-M   'P 1'
#
loop_
_entity.id
_entity.type
_entity.pdbx_description
1 polymer ?
#
loop_
_entity_poly.entity_id
_entity_poly.type
_entity_poly.pdbx_seq_one_letter_code
_entity_poly.pdbx_strand_id
1 'polypeptide(L)'
;MGDSAAPEQEIKPLGRTAFSGWPMIIGWLAMLVFTVHACTHMVAAGDTWVAMACGRHFVNHGVDTVEPFSANSHKAGPTEAEIRTWPDWAQWIADKAGIERVKYWHPTGWVNQNWLTHVIFYSLVPKSSYADGVSFSSNALVYWKFAIYIITVICVYYTGRLLGANPALCAVFSCFAMFTGRSFLDVRPAGFSNMLVAVFLLILVLATYRNILYIWLIVPVTVFWCNVHGGYIYVFIVLTAFVGLNLPTGIHKKTALISSLIAYTLVLICFAKIIRMSGGLIFLMVFAYAVFAGVLHYFRRTLISLDARGICHTVAAGVVTLAATIVFNPFHLTNLTHTFVISISEHAERWRDIHEWKAAFDWTNPVGTAVPFLVMFIIALASLFVWVFVLILIPRPAGRRRKRKARSSDEYRWPKIDLALMIIAALTIYMAIRSRRFIPIAAIAACPVIAMLIDQIIRAISVMLNFQKKNRLVVSPMPYDLQLSLTIASAVAVLYFGTWWGLKFKRIYLDAWPADAKLSSVFLRMTASDAKPFYALKFIKDNKLEGKMLNYWTEGGFIAWGQEPCETGSTPLQLFMDGRAQAAYDRKAFDDWSYIMSGGPPGSIGHEVLRTAQMEASFKGRRLEQILTSEDSTKIGQSMNRELESRNVWVVLMPAAVFGGSRSKPSYHAIRAIEQHPNWRLIFLNNRQKLYVDIRTPQGRELFEGIFTGKTIYPDDYHTNLIRAHNWLLYRRGTADERREGFGFALKAFELKPSPTPLLEMLAFASSAELKPEVEKFCENYVKEFAENMGSWAKQDGYRLKTQAAHIACIHLKGVAQRQRNTKLKNVYEAREMQYLYELRKIAQSKRW
;
A
#
# COMPACT_ATOMS: atom_id res chain seq x y z
N MET A 1 40.09 -23.47 66.32
CA MET A 1 41.29 -22.69 65.94
C MET A 1 41.64 -23.08 64.52
N GLY A 2 41.64 -22.22 63.51
CA GLY A 2 41.38 -20.80 63.44
C GLY A 2 41.56 -20.37 61.96
N ASP A 3 40.52 -19.73 61.45
CA ASP A 3 40.38 -18.83 60.30
C ASP A 3 41.58 -18.52 59.39
N SER A 4 41.31 -18.57 58.08
CA SER A 4 41.36 -17.35 57.25
C SER A 4 40.57 -17.54 55.96
N ALA A 5 39.28 -17.22 56.03
CA ALA A 5 38.46 -16.95 54.85
C ALA A 5 39.02 -15.71 54.14
N ALA A 6 39.37 -15.86 52.86
CA ALA A 6 39.69 -14.74 52.00
C ALA A 6 38.46 -13.82 51.89
N PRO A 7 38.62 -12.48 51.92
CA PRO A 7 37.49 -11.58 51.90
C PRO A 7 36.78 -11.70 50.55
N GLU A 8 35.48 -12.00 50.61
CA GLU A 8 34.54 -11.77 49.52
C GLU A 8 34.75 -10.34 49.01
N GLN A 9 35.30 -10.22 47.79
CA GLN A 9 35.30 -8.96 47.09
C GLN A 9 33.86 -8.60 46.81
N GLU A 10 33.33 -7.72 47.65
CA GLU A 10 32.09 -6.98 47.47
C GLU A 10 32.00 -6.54 46.00
N ILE A 11 31.16 -7.22 45.22
CA ILE A 11 30.86 -6.87 43.84
C ILE A 11 30.11 -5.54 43.92
N LYS A 12 30.87 -4.43 43.82
CA LYS A 12 30.29 -3.10 43.68
C LYS A 12 29.23 -3.17 42.58
N PRO A 13 27.98 -2.76 42.83
CA PRO A 13 26.93 -2.82 41.83
C PRO A 13 27.40 -2.02 40.62
N LEU A 14 27.44 -2.67 39.45
CA LEU A 14 27.73 -2.00 38.18
C LEU A 14 26.89 -0.73 38.11
N GLY A 15 27.56 0.42 38.07
CA GLY A 15 26.90 1.72 38.01
C GLY A 15 25.81 1.71 36.94
N ARG A 16 24.61 2.17 37.32
CA ARG A 16 23.45 2.26 36.43
C ARG A 16 23.87 2.85 35.09
N THR A 17 23.68 2.09 34.01
CA THR A 17 23.99 2.58 32.65
C THR A 17 23.21 3.86 32.36
N ALA A 18 23.79 4.77 31.57
CA ALA A 18 23.22 6.09 31.25
C ALA A 18 21.79 6.05 30.64
N PHE A 19 21.32 4.90 30.16
CA PHE A 19 19.97 4.71 29.64
C PHE A 19 19.20 3.64 30.44
N SER A 20 19.25 3.72 31.77
CA SER A 20 18.47 2.86 32.67
C SER A 20 17.50 3.70 33.51
N GLY A 21 16.33 3.14 33.83
CA GLY A 21 15.25 3.87 34.51
C GLY A 21 14.44 4.77 33.57
N TRP A 22 14.13 5.99 34.00
CA TRP A 22 13.21 6.89 33.29
C TRP A 22 13.65 7.35 31.88
N PRO A 23 14.94 7.51 31.51
CA PRO A 23 15.34 7.82 30.14
C PRO A 23 14.94 6.71 29.15
N MET A 24 14.96 5.45 29.61
CA MET A 24 14.53 4.30 28.82
C MET A 24 13.03 4.34 28.54
N ILE A 25 12.23 4.77 29.53
CA ILE A 25 10.79 4.96 29.37
C ILE A 25 10.52 6.02 28.29
N ILE A 26 11.24 7.14 28.30
CA ILE A 26 11.12 8.18 27.27
C ILE A 26 11.47 7.65 25.89
N GLY A 27 12.54 6.86 25.76
CA GLY A 27 12.91 6.21 24.50
C GLY A 27 11.80 5.31 23.94
N TRP A 28 11.20 4.48 24.78
CA TRP A 28 10.07 3.63 24.39
C TRP A 28 8.82 4.44 24.03
N LEU A 29 8.49 5.46 24.82
CA LEU A 29 7.37 6.36 24.51
C LEU A 29 7.59 7.07 23.17
N ALA A 30 8.82 7.54 22.88
CA ALA A 30 9.16 8.13 21.59
C ALA A 30 8.89 7.16 20.43
N MET A 31 9.40 5.93 20.54
CA MET A 31 9.20 4.90 19.51
C MET A 31 7.73 4.58 19.30
N LEU A 32 6.94 4.48 20.37
CA LEU A 32 5.50 4.25 20.28
C LEU A 32 4.77 5.43 19.64
N VAL A 33 5.07 6.67 20.04
CA VAL A 33 4.47 7.89 19.46
C VAL A 33 4.74 7.99 17.96
N PHE A 34 5.99 7.75 17.53
CA PHE A 34 6.35 7.77 16.11
C PHE A 34 5.75 6.59 15.34
N THR A 35 5.66 5.40 15.95
CA THR A 35 5.01 4.24 15.35
C THR A 35 3.51 4.47 15.14
N VAL A 36 2.83 4.99 16.16
CA VAL A 36 1.42 5.39 16.09
C VAL A 36 1.25 6.43 14.99
N HIS A 37 2.05 7.48 14.97
CA HIS A 37 2.02 8.49 13.90
C HIS A 37 2.25 7.91 12.51
N ALA A 38 3.19 6.97 12.35
CA ALA A 38 3.43 6.31 11.09
C ALA A 38 2.19 5.48 10.66
N CYS A 39 1.54 4.81 11.61
CA CYS A 39 0.35 4.01 11.35
C CYS A 39 -0.89 4.85 11.03
N THR A 40 -0.94 6.13 11.37
CA THR A 40 -2.12 6.99 11.13
C THR A 40 -2.17 7.63 9.75
N HIS A 41 -1.20 7.37 8.87
CA HIS A 41 -1.27 7.85 7.49
C HIS A 41 -2.42 7.17 6.74
N MET A 42 -3.26 7.97 6.08
CA MET A 42 -4.38 7.46 5.27
C MET A 42 -3.87 6.87 3.96
N VAL A 43 -4.22 5.61 3.68
CA VAL A 43 -3.80 4.90 2.46
C VAL A 43 -5.00 4.14 1.90
N ALA A 44 -5.23 4.26 0.58
CA ALA A 44 -6.37 3.63 -0.07
C ALA A 44 -6.29 2.10 0.03
N ALA A 45 -7.36 1.47 0.53
CA ALA A 45 -7.38 0.06 0.91
C ALA A 45 -7.98 -0.89 -0.15
N GLY A 46 -7.73 -0.65 -1.45
CA GLY A 46 -8.23 -1.52 -2.51
C GLY A 46 -7.88 -3.00 -2.25
N ASP A 47 -6.61 -3.26 -1.94
CA ASP A 47 -6.07 -4.59 -1.66
C ASP A 47 -6.62 -5.20 -0.35
N THR A 48 -7.01 -4.39 0.63
CA THR A 48 -7.60 -4.89 1.89
C THR A 48 -8.96 -5.53 1.63
N TRP A 49 -9.79 -4.92 0.78
CA TRP A 49 -11.10 -5.48 0.42
C TRP A 49 -10.98 -6.74 -0.41
N VAL A 50 -10.01 -6.76 -1.34
CA VAL A 50 -9.62 -7.98 -2.06
C VAL A 50 -9.23 -9.09 -1.07
N ALA A 51 -8.36 -8.78 -0.10
CA ALA A 51 -7.89 -9.74 0.88
C ALA A 51 -9.04 -10.34 1.69
N MET A 52 -10.02 -9.52 2.07
CA MET A 52 -11.21 -9.98 2.75
C MET A 52 -12.08 -10.88 1.85
N ALA A 53 -12.34 -10.50 0.59
CA ALA A 53 -13.10 -11.32 -0.37
C ALA A 53 -12.45 -12.70 -0.60
N CYS A 54 -11.14 -12.71 -0.85
CA CYS A 54 -10.37 -13.95 -1.03
C CYS A 54 -10.36 -14.79 0.26
N GLY A 55 -10.21 -14.15 1.43
CA GLY A 55 -10.18 -14.83 2.72
C GLY A 55 -11.49 -15.55 3.02
N ARG A 56 -12.63 -14.93 2.68
CA ARG A 56 -13.95 -15.58 2.76
C ARG A 56 -13.99 -16.85 1.92
N HIS A 57 -13.55 -16.77 0.68
CA HIS A 57 -13.54 -17.92 -0.22
C HIS A 57 -12.62 -19.02 0.33
N PHE A 58 -11.39 -18.69 0.72
CA PHE A 58 -10.45 -19.70 1.22
C PHE A 58 -10.91 -20.41 2.50
N VAL A 59 -11.61 -19.71 3.39
CA VAL A 59 -12.17 -20.35 4.59
C VAL A 59 -13.31 -21.31 4.27
N ASN A 60 -14.11 -21.03 3.24
CA ASN A 60 -15.30 -21.82 2.92
C ASN A 60 -15.06 -22.90 1.84
N HIS A 61 -14.08 -22.69 0.97
CA HIS A 61 -13.85 -23.50 -0.24
C HIS A 61 -12.43 -24.08 -0.34
N GLY A 62 -11.53 -23.69 0.56
CA GLY A 62 -10.12 -24.07 0.50
C GLY A 62 -9.30 -23.18 -0.42
N VAL A 63 -7.99 -23.43 -0.48
CA VAL A 63 -7.06 -22.70 -1.34
C VAL A 63 -6.87 -23.48 -2.63
N ASP A 64 -7.30 -22.91 -3.75
CA ASP A 64 -7.18 -23.50 -5.08
C ASP A 64 -6.63 -22.50 -6.11
N THR A 65 -6.65 -22.89 -7.38
CA THR A 65 -6.18 -22.07 -8.52
C THR A 65 -7.31 -21.52 -9.39
N VAL A 66 -8.57 -21.67 -8.95
CA VAL A 66 -9.75 -21.18 -9.67
C VAL A 66 -10.17 -19.85 -9.05
N GLU A 67 -10.05 -18.76 -9.80
CA GLU A 67 -10.50 -17.46 -9.31
C GLU A 67 -12.04 -17.34 -9.46
N PRO A 68 -12.79 -17.12 -8.37
CA PRO A 68 -14.24 -17.25 -8.39
C PRO A 68 -15.00 -15.92 -8.61
N PHE A 69 -14.33 -14.77 -8.63
CA PHE A 69 -15.00 -13.46 -8.64
C PHE A 69 -15.08 -12.78 -10.02
N SER A 70 -14.24 -13.18 -10.99
CA SER A 70 -14.20 -12.56 -12.32
C SER A 70 -14.31 -13.56 -13.46
N ALA A 71 -15.04 -13.14 -14.50
CA ALA A 71 -15.15 -13.90 -15.75
C ALA A 71 -13.84 -13.91 -16.56
N ASN A 72 -12.95 -12.93 -16.36
CA ASN A 72 -11.73 -12.73 -17.17
C ASN A 72 -10.46 -13.20 -16.46
N SER A 73 -10.58 -13.94 -15.36
CA SER A 73 -9.45 -14.44 -14.60
C SER A 73 -8.72 -15.60 -15.29
N HIS A 74 -7.48 -15.86 -14.87
CA HIS A 74 -6.71 -17.02 -15.28
C HIS A 74 -7.49 -18.31 -15.02
N LYS A 75 -7.45 -19.22 -16.00
CA LYS A 75 -8.01 -20.56 -15.84
C LYS A 75 -6.99 -21.47 -15.14
N ALA A 76 -7.50 -22.39 -14.33
CA ALA A 76 -6.67 -23.38 -13.66
C ALA A 76 -5.97 -24.28 -14.69
N GLY A 77 -4.71 -24.60 -14.41
CA GLY A 77 -3.86 -25.44 -15.26
C GLY A 77 -2.64 -25.98 -14.49
N PRO A 78 -1.56 -26.37 -15.18
CA PRO A 78 -1.35 -26.21 -16.61
C PRO A 78 -2.13 -27.24 -17.44
N THR A 79 -2.58 -26.81 -18.62
CA THR A 79 -3.16 -27.64 -19.68
C THR A 79 -2.05 -28.26 -20.54
N GLU A 80 -2.35 -29.33 -21.27
CA GLU A 80 -1.38 -29.93 -22.20
C GLU A 80 -0.89 -28.92 -23.25
N ALA A 81 -1.79 -28.06 -23.74
CA ALA A 81 -1.45 -27.00 -24.69
C ALA A 81 -0.46 -25.98 -24.10
N GLU A 82 -0.63 -25.60 -22.83
CA GLU A 82 0.32 -24.71 -22.15
C GLU A 82 1.68 -25.38 -21.94
N ILE A 83 1.70 -26.67 -21.58
CA ILE A 83 2.95 -27.44 -21.42
C ILE A 83 3.71 -27.47 -22.74
N ARG A 84 3.04 -27.62 -23.88
CA ARG A 84 3.69 -27.60 -25.22
C ARG A 84 4.39 -26.29 -25.56
N THR A 85 4.07 -25.19 -24.87
CA THR A 85 4.79 -23.92 -25.03
C THR A 85 6.02 -23.78 -24.12
N TRP A 86 6.23 -24.74 -23.21
CA TRP A 86 7.39 -24.72 -22.31
C TRP A 86 8.67 -25.12 -23.05
N PRO A 87 9.86 -24.80 -22.51
CA PRO A 87 11.12 -25.30 -23.05
C PRO A 87 11.16 -26.84 -23.13
N ASP A 88 11.83 -27.40 -24.13
CA ASP A 88 11.89 -28.86 -24.39
C ASP A 88 12.25 -29.70 -23.16
N TRP A 89 13.18 -29.22 -22.34
CA TRP A 89 13.58 -29.92 -21.11
C TRP A 89 12.45 -29.98 -20.08
N ALA A 90 11.62 -28.94 -19.99
CA ALA A 90 10.48 -28.88 -19.08
C ALA A 90 9.31 -29.71 -19.61
N GLN A 91 9.11 -29.72 -20.93
CA GLN A 91 8.18 -30.66 -21.59
C GLN A 91 8.58 -32.11 -21.30
N TRP A 92 9.86 -32.45 -21.46
CA TRP A 92 10.37 -33.79 -21.17
C TRP A 92 10.12 -34.21 -19.71
N ILE A 93 10.32 -33.31 -18.75
CA ILE A 93 10.00 -33.58 -17.34
C ILE A 93 8.48 -33.78 -17.17
N ALA A 94 7.66 -32.93 -17.77
CA ALA A 94 6.21 -33.02 -17.68
C ALA A 94 5.67 -34.34 -18.27
N ASP A 95 6.18 -34.75 -19.43
CA ASP A 95 5.85 -36.00 -20.10
C ASP A 95 6.22 -37.22 -19.24
N LYS A 96 7.34 -37.15 -18.51
CA LYS A 96 7.78 -38.23 -17.60
C LYS A 96 7.04 -38.24 -16.26
N ALA A 97 6.75 -37.07 -15.70
CA ALA A 97 6.09 -36.95 -14.41
C ALA A 97 4.58 -37.23 -14.50
N GLY A 98 3.97 -36.94 -15.65
CA GLY A 98 2.53 -36.96 -15.88
C GLY A 98 1.86 -35.65 -15.46
N ILE A 99 0.82 -35.24 -16.20
CA ILE A 99 0.18 -33.92 -16.05
C ILE A 99 -0.39 -33.68 -14.65
N GLU A 100 -0.96 -34.69 -13.99
CA GLU A 100 -1.53 -34.52 -12.64
C GLU A 100 -0.45 -34.23 -11.59
N ARG A 101 0.74 -34.84 -11.70
CA ARG A 101 1.87 -34.50 -10.82
C ARG A 101 2.41 -33.11 -11.10
N VAL A 102 2.41 -32.70 -12.38
CA VAL A 102 2.79 -31.33 -12.76
C VAL A 102 1.80 -30.31 -12.19
N LYS A 103 0.49 -30.56 -12.31
CA LYS A 103 -0.55 -29.71 -11.70
C LYS A 103 -0.41 -29.63 -10.17
N TYR A 104 -0.05 -30.73 -9.51
CA TYR A 104 0.19 -30.72 -8.07
C TYR A 104 1.43 -29.89 -7.69
N TRP A 105 2.59 -30.15 -8.28
CA TRP A 105 3.85 -29.48 -7.88
C TRP A 105 4.06 -28.09 -8.50
N HIS A 106 3.40 -27.82 -9.63
CA HIS A 106 3.49 -26.57 -10.38
C HIS A 106 2.12 -26.16 -10.95
N PRO A 107 1.11 -25.90 -10.10
CA PRO A 107 -0.20 -25.46 -10.55
C PRO A 107 -0.12 -24.11 -11.28
N THR A 108 -0.93 -23.89 -12.31
CA THR A 108 -1.15 -22.58 -12.95
C THR A 108 -2.60 -22.14 -12.78
N GLY A 109 -2.88 -20.87 -13.06
CA GLY A 109 -4.17 -20.24 -12.81
C GLY A 109 -4.03 -19.10 -11.81
N TRP A 110 -4.94 -19.02 -10.84
CA TRP A 110 -4.88 -18.03 -9.77
C TRP A 110 -3.90 -18.44 -8.68
N VAL A 111 -2.70 -17.84 -8.69
CA VAL A 111 -1.66 -18.13 -7.69
C VAL A 111 -1.66 -17.05 -6.62
N ASN A 112 -2.28 -17.35 -5.48
CA ASN A 112 -2.42 -16.37 -4.40
C ASN A 112 -1.36 -16.52 -3.30
N GLN A 113 -0.22 -15.85 -3.49
CA GLN A 113 0.89 -15.85 -2.52
C GLN A 113 0.56 -15.23 -1.15
N ASN A 114 -0.62 -14.64 -1.01
CA ASN A 114 -1.07 -13.92 0.18
C ASN A 114 -2.24 -14.63 0.87
N TRP A 115 -2.53 -15.90 0.52
CA TRP A 115 -3.73 -16.61 0.97
C TRP A 115 -3.90 -16.61 2.49
N LEU A 116 -2.83 -16.80 3.27
CA LEU A 116 -2.94 -16.85 4.72
C LEU A 116 -3.21 -15.45 5.30
N THR A 117 -2.65 -14.40 4.71
CA THR A 117 -3.04 -13.03 5.09
C THR A 117 -4.52 -12.79 4.86
N HIS A 118 -5.04 -13.27 3.74
CA HIS A 118 -6.45 -13.10 3.40
C HIS A 118 -7.36 -13.78 4.42
N VAL A 119 -7.02 -15.01 4.82
CA VAL A 119 -7.70 -15.74 5.91
C VAL A 119 -7.62 -14.97 7.24
N ILE A 120 -6.45 -14.44 7.61
CA ILE A 120 -6.27 -13.65 8.84
C ILE A 120 -7.15 -12.38 8.78
N PHE A 121 -7.13 -11.65 7.67
CA PHE A 121 -7.90 -10.41 7.52
C PHE A 121 -9.40 -10.67 7.60
N TYR A 122 -9.89 -11.71 6.93
CA TYR A 122 -11.28 -12.11 7.02
C TYR A 122 -11.67 -12.50 8.45
N SER A 123 -10.82 -13.27 9.14
CA SER A 123 -11.07 -13.73 10.51
C SER A 123 -11.11 -12.59 11.54
N LEU A 124 -10.42 -11.48 11.28
CA LEU A 124 -10.42 -10.29 12.12
C LEU A 124 -11.66 -9.40 11.92
N VAL A 125 -12.45 -9.63 10.87
CA VAL A 125 -13.63 -8.81 10.55
C VAL A 125 -14.88 -9.44 11.18
N PRO A 126 -15.69 -8.70 11.95
CA PRO A 126 -16.91 -9.24 12.53
C PRO A 126 -17.87 -9.75 11.45
N LYS A 127 -18.42 -10.95 11.63
CA LYS A 127 -19.38 -11.56 10.69
C LYS A 127 -20.63 -10.68 10.45
N SER A 128 -21.04 -9.87 11.43
CA SER A 128 -22.14 -8.90 11.29
C SER A 128 -21.90 -7.84 10.22
N SER A 129 -20.64 -7.57 9.85
CA SER A 129 -20.28 -6.59 8.81
C SER A 129 -20.71 -7.01 7.39
N TYR A 130 -21.14 -8.26 7.21
CA TYR A 130 -21.65 -8.79 5.95
C TYR A 130 -23.15 -8.59 5.74
N ALA A 131 -23.93 -8.52 6.82
CA ALA A 131 -25.38 -8.60 6.73
C ALA A 131 -25.99 -7.29 6.22
N ASP A 132 -25.52 -6.15 6.74
CA ASP A 132 -26.23 -4.88 6.54
C ASP A 132 -25.62 -3.99 5.44
N GLY A 133 -24.38 -4.22 5.01
CA GLY A 133 -23.72 -3.43 3.95
C GLY A 133 -23.48 -1.95 4.25
N VAL A 134 -23.89 -1.44 5.42
CA VAL A 134 -23.77 -0.02 5.83
C VAL A 134 -23.21 0.19 7.23
N SER A 135 -23.07 -0.86 8.05
CA SER A 135 -22.58 -0.82 9.44
C SER A 135 -21.16 -1.39 9.63
N PHE A 136 -20.26 -1.17 8.66
CA PHE A 136 -18.91 -1.74 8.70
C PHE A 136 -18.01 -1.08 9.76
N SER A 137 -17.65 -1.82 10.81
CA SER A 137 -16.78 -1.37 11.90
C SER A 137 -15.59 -2.32 12.14
N SER A 138 -14.78 -2.63 11.11
CA SER A 138 -13.56 -3.44 11.31
C SER A 138 -12.37 -2.65 11.86
N ASN A 139 -12.51 -2.07 13.05
CA ASN A 139 -11.38 -1.45 13.76
C ASN A 139 -10.30 -2.49 14.15
N ALA A 140 -10.64 -3.79 14.18
CA ALA A 140 -9.70 -4.87 14.42
C ALA A 140 -8.53 -4.89 13.43
N LEU A 141 -8.78 -4.62 12.14
CA LEU A 141 -7.73 -4.50 11.13
C LEU A 141 -6.82 -3.29 11.37
N VAL A 142 -7.36 -2.22 11.96
CA VAL A 142 -6.55 -1.07 12.41
C VAL A 142 -5.65 -1.50 13.56
N TYR A 143 -6.18 -2.18 14.58
CA TYR A 143 -5.36 -2.67 15.69
C TYR A 143 -4.28 -3.66 15.21
N TRP A 144 -4.62 -4.54 14.26
CA TRP A 144 -3.67 -5.44 13.63
C TRP A 144 -2.49 -4.69 12.98
N LYS A 145 -2.78 -3.65 12.20
CA LYS A 145 -1.77 -2.76 11.62
C LYS A 145 -0.83 -2.19 12.68
N PHE A 146 -1.37 -1.71 13.80
CA PHE A 146 -0.53 -1.16 14.87
C PHE A 146 0.33 -2.24 15.52
N ALA A 147 -0.22 -3.43 15.76
CA ALA A 147 0.52 -4.54 16.36
C ALA A 147 1.75 -4.94 15.53
N ILE A 148 1.59 -5.14 14.21
CA ILE A 148 2.71 -5.53 13.33
C ILE A 148 3.84 -4.48 13.32
N TYR A 149 3.49 -3.19 13.39
CA TYR A 149 4.47 -2.10 13.33
C TYR A 149 5.10 -1.80 14.69
N ILE A 150 4.42 -2.11 15.79
CA ILE A 150 5.04 -2.15 17.13
C ILE A 150 6.08 -3.28 17.18
N ILE A 151 5.77 -4.47 16.68
CA ILE A 151 6.75 -5.57 16.57
C ILE A 151 7.93 -5.16 15.68
N THR A 152 7.66 -4.47 14.57
CA THR A 152 8.68 -3.97 13.64
C THR A 152 9.65 -3.03 14.35
N VAL A 153 9.15 -2.00 15.07
CA VAL A 153 10.02 -1.03 15.75
C VAL A 153 10.84 -1.67 16.88
N ILE A 154 10.26 -2.65 17.59
CA ILE A 154 10.97 -3.46 18.59
C ILE A 154 12.16 -4.20 17.94
N CYS A 155 11.93 -4.86 16.80
CA CYS A 155 12.97 -5.60 16.09
C CYS A 155 14.09 -4.66 15.59
N VAL A 156 13.74 -3.51 15.02
CA VAL A 156 14.71 -2.49 14.56
C VAL A 156 15.57 -1.99 15.73
N TYR A 157 14.95 -1.69 16.87
CA TYR A 157 15.64 -1.25 18.07
C TYR A 157 16.65 -2.30 18.55
N TYR A 158 16.21 -3.55 18.74
CA TYR A 158 17.08 -4.62 19.23
C TYR A 158 18.16 -5.03 18.23
N THR A 159 17.90 -4.90 16.92
CA THR A 159 18.93 -5.07 15.88
C THR A 159 20.06 -4.07 16.11
N GLY A 160 19.75 -2.77 16.28
CA GLY A 160 20.77 -1.76 16.58
C GLY A 160 21.50 -2.01 17.91
N ARG A 161 20.78 -2.47 18.94
CA ARG A 161 21.37 -2.79 20.25
C ARG A 161 22.39 -3.93 20.16
N LEU A 162 22.08 -4.96 19.38
CA LEU A 162 22.97 -6.11 19.20
C LEU A 162 24.18 -5.79 18.32
N LEU A 163 24.05 -4.82 17.40
CA LEU A 163 25.19 -4.24 16.67
C LEU A 163 26.12 -3.39 17.57
N GLY A 164 25.74 -3.19 18.83
CA GLY A 164 26.54 -2.46 19.82
C GLY A 164 26.27 -0.96 19.88
N ALA A 165 25.27 -0.47 19.15
CA ALA A 165 24.91 0.95 19.15
C ALA A 165 24.30 1.39 20.50
N ASN A 166 24.48 2.66 20.85
CA ASN A 166 23.93 3.25 22.06
C ASN A 166 22.38 3.12 22.11
N PRO A 167 21.78 2.78 23.26
CA PRO A 167 20.31 2.67 23.39
C PRO A 167 19.53 3.89 22.89
N ALA A 168 20.00 5.11 23.16
CA ALA A 168 19.32 6.33 22.74
C ALA A 168 19.36 6.50 21.22
N LEU A 169 20.53 6.23 20.59
CA LEU A 169 20.66 6.26 19.14
C LEU A 169 19.78 5.20 18.48
N CYS A 170 19.71 3.99 19.05
CA CYS A 170 18.79 2.96 18.57
C CYS A 170 17.34 3.44 18.62
N ALA A 171 16.91 4.09 19.70
CA ALA A 171 15.55 4.62 19.81
C ALA A 171 15.27 5.70 18.75
N VAL A 172 16.19 6.67 18.57
CA VAL A 172 16.07 7.74 17.57
C VAL A 172 15.95 7.17 16.15
N PHE A 173 16.85 6.26 15.76
CA PHE A 173 16.83 5.69 14.42
C PHE A 173 15.69 4.68 14.22
N SER A 174 15.16 4.09 15.28
CA SER A 174 13.91 3.31 15.20
C SER A 174 12.70 4.21 14.92
N CYS A 175 12.60 5.37 15.59
CA CYS A 175 11.60 6.40 15.25
C CYS A 175 11.72 6.85 13.80
N PHE A 176 12.95 7.04 13.33
CA PHE A 176 13.24 7.51 11.97
C PHE A 176 12.89 6.45 10.91
N ALA A 177 13.09 5.16 11.21
CA ALA A 177 12.67 4.07 10.34
C ALA A 177 11.15 4.09 10.11
N MET A 178 10.38 4.22 11.19
CA MET A 178 8.91 4.29 11.13
C MET A 178 8.42 5.54 10.40
N PHE A 179 9.05 6.69 10.66
CA PHE A 179 8.72 7.94 9.99
C PHE A 179 8.99 7.88 8.48
N THR A 180 10.13 7.32 8.08
CA THR A 180 10.53 7.21 6.67
C THR A 180 9.61 6.27 5.88
N GLY A 181 9.22 5.14 6.47
CA GLY A 181 8.35 4.15 5.83
C GLY A 181 6.86 4.53 5.76
N ARG A 182 6.45 5.57 6.49
CA ARG A 182 5.06 5.93 6.80
C ARG A 182 4.03 5.79 5.66
N SER A 183 4.35 6.27 4.46
CA SER A 183 3.38 6.24 3.33
C SER A 183 3.03 4.85 2.82
N PHE A 184 3.83 3.83 3.16
CA PHE A 184 3.65 2.45 2.73
C PHE A 184 3.29 1.52 3.89
N LEU A 185 3.13 2.06 5.10
CA LEU A 185 2.65 1.30 6.25
C LEU A 185 1.13 1.33 6.24
N ASP A 186 0.46 0.38 5.56
CA ASP A 186 -0.99 0.30 5.51
C ASP A 186 -1.56 -1.06 5.98
N VAL A 187 -2.87 -1.27 5.76
CA VAL A 187 -3.57 -2.55 6.03
C VAL A 187 -3.52 -3.46 4.80
N ARG A 188 -2.34 -3.94 4.41
CA ARG A 188 -2.14 -4.85 3.27
C ARG A 188 -1.27 -6.05 3.64
N PRO A 189 -1.28 -7.11 2.80
CA PRO A 189 -0.33 -8.21 2.92
C PRO A 189 1.14 -7.78 2.99
N ALA A 190 1.53 -6.68 2.32
CA ALA A 190 2.88 -6.14 2.39
C ALA A 190 3.32 -5.76 3.82
N GLY A 191 2.39 -5.43 4.72
CA GLY A 191 2.68 -5.12 6.11
C GLY A 191 3.36 -6.27 6.86
N PHE A 192 2.99 -7.53 6.54
CA PHE A 192 3.69 -8.70 7.07
C PHE A 192 5.15 -8.74 6.63
N SER A 193 5.44 -8.41 5.37
CA SER A 193 6.83 -8.42 4.88
C SER A 193 7.68 -7.36 5.55
N ASN A 194 7.14 -6.16 5.81
CA ASN A 194 7.87 -5.14 6.57
C ASN A 194 8.27 -5.66 7.95
N MET A 195 7.33 -6.27 8.68
CA MET A 195 7.60 -6.88 9.98
C MET A 195 8.59 -8.04 9.88
N LEU A 196 8.40 -8.96 8.94
CA LEU A 196 9.22 -10.18 8.80
C LEU A 196 10.64 -9.87 8.30
N VAL A 197 10.85 -8.81 7.52
CA VAL A 197 12.19 -8.28 7.23
C VAL A 197 12.89 -7.86 8.53
N ALA A 198 12.21 -7.10 9.41
CA ALA A 198 12.80 -6.67 10.67
C ALA A 198 13.16 -7.85 11.58
N VAL A 199 12.27 -8.85 11.67
CA VAL A 199 12.50 -10.11 12.40
C VAL A 199 13.67 -10.88 11.80
N PHE A 200 13.73 -11.02 10.47
CA PHE A 200 14.79 -11.73 9.76
C PHE A 200 16.16 -11.07 9.98
N LEU A 201 16.26 -9.74 9.89
CA LEU A 201 17.50 -9.02 10.18
C LEU A 201 17.94 -9.21 11.64
N LEU A 202 16.99 -9.20 12.58
CA LEU A 202 17.27 -9.51 13.98
C LEU A 202 17.83 -10.92 14.14
N ILE A 203 17.28 -11.92 13.44
CA ILE A 203 17.79 -13.31 13.45
C ILE A 203 19.22 -13.37 12.90
N LEU A 204 19.52 -12.69 11.78
CA LEU A 204 20.89 -12.65 11.24
C LEU A 204 21.88 -12.06 12.25
N VAL A 205 21.50 -10.97 12.92
CA VAL A 205 22.33 -10.35 13.96
C VAL A 205 22.50 -11.27 15.17
N LEU A 206 21.43 -11.95 15.63
CA LEU A 206 21.53 -12.92 16.72
C LEU A 206 22.45 -14.10 16.35
N ALA A 207 22.38 -14.58 15.11
CA ALA A 207 23.23 -15.66 14.60
C ALA A 207 24.71 -15.24 14.58
N THR A 208 25.00 -14.00 14.13
CA THR A 208 26.37 -13.47 14.03
C THR A 208 26.98 -13.13 15.39
N TYR A 209 26.21 -12.51 16.30
CA TYR A 209 26.76 -11.91 17.52
C TYR A 209 26.49 -12.69 18.80
N ARG A 210 25.53 -13.63 18.81
CA ARG A 210 25.16 -14.38 20.01
C ARG A 210 25.43 -15.87 19.86
N ASN A 211 24.68 -16.53 18.98
CA ASN A 211 24.79 -17.97 18.77
C ASN A 211 24.30 -18.31 17.36
N ILE A 212 25.16 -18.97 16.58
CA ILE A 212 24.83 -19.39 15.22
C ILE A 212 23.50 -20.17 15.15
N LEU A 213 23.14 -20.94 16.18
CA LEU A 213 21.93 -21.76 16.16
C LEU A 213 20.64 -20.95 15.97
N TYR A 214 20.65 -19.65 16.27
CA TYR A 214 19.51 -18.77 15.96
C TYR A 214 19.19 -18.72 14.47
N ILE A 215 20.15 -19.00 13.57
CA ILE A 215 19.90 -19.03 12.13
C ILE A 215 18.81 -20.02 11.74
N TRP A 216 18.57 -21.07 12.52
CA TRP A 216 17.52 -22.05 12.24
C TRP A 216 16.10 -21.49 12.41
N LEU A 217 15.93 -20.36 13.12
CA LEU A 217 14.65 -19.65 13.21
C LEU A 217 14.17 -19.13 11.85
N ILE A 218 15.05 -18.97 10.86
CA ILE A 218 14.64 -18.56 9.51
C ILE A 218 13.71 -19.58 8.86
N VAL A 219 13.80 -20.87 9.22
CA VAL A 219 12.96 -21.93 8.64
C VAL A 219 11.47 -21.69 8.96
N PRO A 220 11.01 -21.72 10.23
CA PRO A 220 9.61 -21.48 10.54
C PRO A 220 9.15 -20.07 10.16
N VAL A 221 10.02 -19.06 10.28
CA VAL A 221 9.70 -17.67 9.90
C VAL A 221 9.42 -17.55 8.41
N THR A 222 10.24 -18.19 7.55
CA THR A 222 10.07 -18.10 6.10
C THR A 222 8.93 -18.99 5.61
N VAL A 223 8.68 -20.14 6.26
CA VAL A 223 7.49 -20.96 6.00
C VAL A 223 6.21 -20.17 6.30
N PHE A 224 6.16 -19.43 7.41
CA PHE A 224 5.05 -18.51 7.66
C PHE A 224 5.01 -17.40 6.61
N TRP A 225 6.16 -16.77 6.30
CA TRP A 225 6.27 -15.68 5.35
C TRP A 225 5.74 -16.04 3.96
N CYS A 226 6.14 -17.20 3.41
CA CYS A 226 5.76 -17.60 2.06
C CYS A 226 4.25 -17.85 1.88
N ASN A 227 3.51 -17.98 2.99
CA ASN A 227 2.06 -18.13 3.02
C ASN A 227 1.32 -16.79 3.25
N VAL A 228 1.95 -15.82 3.91
CA VAL A 228 1.34 -14.49 4.16
C VAL A 228 1.68 -13.46 3.10
N HIS A 229 2.86 -13.53 2.47
CA HIS A 229 3.24 -12.60 1.39
C HIS A 229 4.36 -13.12 0.49
N GLY A 230 4.27 -12.83 -0.82
CA GLY A 230 5.31 -13.15 -1.83
C GLY A 230 6.68 -12.47 -1.61
N GLY A 231 6.80 -11.56 -0.64
CA GLY A 231 8.05 -10.88 -0.28
C GLY A 231 9.12 -11.79 0.35
N TYR A 232 8.79 -13.03 0.71
CA TYR A 232 9.72 -13.99 1.34
C TYR A 232 10.96 -14.29 0.49
N ILE A 233 10.91 -14.07 -0.83
CA ILE A 233 12.08 -14.21 -1.73
C ILE A 233 13.25 -13.33 -1.28
N TYR A 234 12.96 -12.22 -0.59
CA TYR A 234 13.96 -11.37 0.05
C TYR A 234 14.93 -12.17 0.94
N VAL A 235 14.46 -13.20 1.64
CA VAL A 235 15.29 -14.09 2.47
C VAL A 235 16.39 -14.74 1.64
N PHE A 236 16.07 -15.33 0.48
CA PHE A 236 17.06 -16.02 -0.35
C PHE A 236 18.05 -15.06 -1.01
N ILE A 237 17.59 -13.88 -1.44
CA ILE A 237 18.46 -12.83 -1.99
C ILE A 237 19.49 -12.41 -0.93
N VAL A 238 19.03 -12.15 0.28
CA VAL A 238 19.87 -11.66 1.38
C VAL A 238 20.77 -12.77 1.93
N LEU A 239 20.28 -14.00 2.08
CA LEU A 239 21.10 -15.13 2.51
C LEU A 239 22.23 -15.40 1.52
N THR A 240 21.98 -15.28 0.22
CA THR A 240 23.01 -15.45 -0.81
C THR A 240 24.10 -14.39 -0.65
N ALA A 241 23.73 -13.12 -0.48
CA ALA A 241 24.69 -12.05 -0.21
C ALA A 241 25.44 -12.27 1.12
N PHE A 242 24.72 -12.66 2.17
CA PHE A 242 25.26 -12.89 3.50
C PHE A 242 26.27 -14.04 3.53
N VAL A 243 25.96 -15.18 2.91
CA VAL A 243 26.89 -16.31 2.75
C VAL A 243 28.07 -15.92 1.86
N GLY A 244 27.82 -15.28 0.73
CA GLY A 244 28.87 -14.87 -0.22
C GLY A 244 29.92 -13.94 0.39
N LEU A 245 29.53 -13.09 1.36
CA LEU A 245 30.42 -12.19 2.07
C LEU A 245 31.18 -12.87 3.23
N ASN A 246 30.55 -13.86 3.87
CA ASN A 246 31.17 -14.62 4.95
C ASN A 246 32.09 -15.74 4.45
N LEU A 247 31.89 -16.24 3.23
CA LEU A 247 32.65 -17.37 2.68
C LEU A 247 34.18 -17.10 2.58
N PRO A 248 34.66 -15.94 2.07
CA PRO A 248 36.11 -15.67 1.97
C PRO A 248 36.77 -15.35 3.33
N THR A 249 35.96 -14.93 4.31
CA THR A 249 36.43 -14.41 5.60
C THR A 249 36.39 -15.47 6.72
N GLY A 250 35.45 -16.42 6.65
CA GLY A 250 35.16 -17.37 7.72
C GLY A 250 36.00 -18.63 7.80
N ILE A 251 36.79 -18.94 6.76
CA ILE A 251 37.58 -20.17 6.72
C ILE A 251 39.09 -19.82 6.79
N HIS A 252 39.76 -20.36 7.81
CA HIS A 252 41.12 -19.94 8.18
C HIS A 252 42.23 -20.35 7.20
N LYS A 253 42.04 -21.42 6.41
CA LYS A 253 43.07 -22.02 5.53
C LYS A 253 43.14 -21.33 4.16
N LYS A 254 44.33 -21.21 3.56
CA LYS A 254 44.53 -20.65 2.19
C LYS A 254 43.72 -21.40 1.11
N THR A 255 43.47 -22.69 1.32
CA THR A 255 42.62 -23.52 0.46
C THR A 255 41.18 -23.00 0.38
N ALA A 256 40.72 -22.26 1.39
CA ALA A 256 39.37 -21.71 1.44
C ALA A 256 39.06 -20.69 0.35
N LEU A 257 40.00 -19.77 0.10
CA LEU A 257 39.87 -18.74 -0.94
C LEU A 257 39.77 -19.40 -2.32
N ILE A 258 40.55 -20.46 -2.53
CA ILE A 258 40.52 -21.28 -3.74
C ILE A 258 39.17 -22.00 -3.85
N SER A 259 38.69 -22.65 -2.79
CA SER A 259 37.37 -23.31 -2.80
C SER A 259 36.20 -22.34 -2.93
N SER A 260 36.28 -21.11 -2.41
CA SER A 260 35.27 -20.08 -2.63
C SER A 260 35.27 -19.58 -4.07
N LEU A 261 36.46 -19.42 -4.67
CA LEU A 261 36.59 -19.09 -6.10
C LEU A 261 35.99 -20.21 -6.96
N ILE A 262 36.31 -21.47 -6.67
CA ILE A 262 35.81 -22.62 -7.41
C ILE A 262 34.29 -22.70 -7.28
N ALA A 263 33.74 -22.60 -6.07
CA ALA A 263 32.30 -22.63 -5.84
C ALA A 263 31.58 -21.49 -6.57
N TYR A 264 32.08 -20.25 -6.46
CA TYR A 264 31.51 -19.11 -7.17
C TYR A 264 31.59 -19.27 -8.70
N THR A 265 32.72 -19.76 -9.21
CA THR A 265 32.92 -19.99 -10.64
C THR A 265 31.97 -21.07 -11.16
N LEU A 266 31.77 -22.16 -10.43
CA LEU A 266 30.81 -23.21 -10.79
C LEU A 266 29.37 -22.68 -10.83
N VAL A 267 28.95 -21.95 -9.79
CA VAL A 267 27.62 -21.32 -9.75
C VAL A 267 27.44 -20.34 -10.90
N LEU A 268 28.45 -19.51 -11.18
CA LEU A 268 28.41 -18.53 -12.26
C LEU A 268 28.37 -19.20 -13.64
N ILE A 269 29.10 -20.31 -13.85
CA ILE A 269 29.04 -21.09 -15.10
C ILE A 269 27.65 -21.69 -15.30
N CYS A 270 27.07 -22.28 -14.26
CA CYS A 270 25.70 -22.80 -14.30
C CYS A 270 24.70 -21.69 -14.64
N PHE A 271 24.81 -20.53 -14.01
CA PHE A 271 23.94 -19.39 -14.26
C PHE A 271 24.14 -18.78 -15.65
N ALA A 272 25.40 -18.61 -16.07
CA ALA A 272 25.77 -18.08 -17.37
C ALA A 272 25.22 -18.93 -18.53
N LYS A 273 25.13 -20.25 -18.35
CA LYS A 273 24.51 -21.16 -19.31
C LYS A 273 23.00 -20.94 -19.44
N ILE A 274 22.33 -20.56 -18.34
CA ILE A 274 20.89 -20.25 -18.31
C ILE A 274 20.60 -18.94 -19.05
N ILE A 275 21.41 -17.89 -18.80
CA ILE A 275 21.18 -16.55 -19.37
C ILE A 275 22.01 -16.26 -20.63
N ARG A 276 22.63 -17.28 -21.23
CA ARG A 276 23.47 -17.18 -22.45
C ARG A 276 24.54 -16.07 -22.36
N MET A 277 25.20 -15.94 -21.21
CA MET A 277 26.30 -14.98 -21.04
C MET A 277 27.51 -15.38 -21.88
N SER A 278 28.19 -14.38 -22.44
CA SER A 278 29.44 -14.59 -23.17
C SER A 278 30.57 -15.01 -22.24
N GLY A 279 31.50 -15.84 -22.73
CA GLY A 279 32.65 -16.30 -21.96
C GLY A 279 33.51 -15.15 -21.40
N GLY A 280 33.63 -14.04 -22.12
CA GLY A 280 34.34 -12.84 -21.66
C GLY A 280 33.70 -12.18 -20.44
N LEU A 281 32.35 -12.13 -20.39
CA LEU A 281 31.63 -11.56 -19.25
C LEU A 281 31.72 -12.46 -18.00
N ILE A 282 31.70 -13.78 -18.20
CA ILE A 282 31.95 -14.76 -17.14
C ILE A 282 33.33 -14.54 -16.55
N PHE A 283 34.36 -14.47 -17.40
CA PHE A 283 35.75 -14.23 -16.96
C PHE A 283 35.87 -12.93 -16.16
N LEU A 284 35.30 -11.82 -16.65
CA LEU A 284 35.32 -10.54 -15.96
C LEU A 284 34.67 -10.62 -14.56
N MET A 285 33.52 -11.29 -14.44
CA MET A 285 32.83 -11.46 -13.15
C MET A 285 33.60 -12.36 -12.18
N VAL A 286 34.17 -13.48 -12.65
CA VAL A 286 35.03 -14.33 -11.81
C VAL A 286 36.26 -13.57 -11.36
N PHE A 287 36.91 -12.82 -12.26
CA PHE A 287 38.08 -12.01 -11.93
C PHE A 287 37.73 -10.92 -10.90
N ALA A 288 36.63 -10.20 -11.10
CA ALA A 288 36.16 -9.19 -10.16
C ALA A 288 35.86 -9.79 -8.78
N TYR A 289 35.17 -10.95 -8.73
CA TYR A 289 34.93 -11.67 -7.49
C TYR A 289 36.22 -12.15 -6.84
N ALA A 290 37.19 -12.66 -7.61
CA ALA A 290 38.46 -13.13 -7.10
C ALA A 290 39.27 -12.00 -6.44
N VAL A 291 39.34 -10.84 -7.10
CA VAL A 291 39.95 -9.63 -6.54
C VAL A 291 39.23 -9.22 -5.26
N PHE A 292 37.90 -9.16 -5.29
CA PHE A 292 37.09 -8.79 -4.12
C PHE A 292 37.27 -9.76 -2.95
N ALA A 293 37.20 -11.07 -3.20
CA ALA A 293 37.42 -12.11 -2.19
C ALA A 293 38.84 -12.07 -1.61
N GLY A 294 39.84 -11.78 -2.45
CA GLY A 294 41.23 -11.56 -2.00
C GLY A 294 41.35 -10.36 -1.05
N VAL A 295 40.71 -9.24 -1.40
CA VAL A 295 40.63 -8.05 -0.52
C VAL A 295 39.93 -8.38 0.80
N LEU A 296 38.78 -9.06 0.77
CA LEU A 296 38.06 -9.46 1.98
C LEU A 296 38.91 -10.38 2.87
N HIS A 297 39.60 -11.36 2.28
CA HIS A 297 40.48 -12.27 3.00
C HIS A 297 41.66 -11.53 3.65
N TYR A 298 42.22 -10.53 2.97
CA TYR A 298 43.27 -9.68 3.52
C TYR A 298 42.79 -8.91 4.75
N PHE A 299 41.59 -8.35 4.70
CA PHE A 299 40.98 -7.61 5.81
C PHE A 299 40.22 -8.48 6.83
N ARG A 300 40.26 -9.81 6.75
CA ARG A 300 39.43 -10.70 7.61
C ARG A 300 39.58 -10.49 9.11
N ARG A 301 40.74 -10.00 9.59
CA ARG A 301 40.97 -9.73 11.02
C ARG A 301 40.23 -8.50 11.54
N THR A 302 39.85 -7.57 10.66
CA THR A 302 39.07 -6.37 10.98
C THR A 302 37.58 -6.56 10.72
N LEU A 303 37.19 -7.62 10.04
CA LEU A 303 35.80 -7.94 9.72
C LEU A 303 35.17 -8.84 10.78
N ILE A 304 33.87 -8.67 10.99
CA ILE A 304 33.04 -9.67 11.65
C ILE A 304 32.69 -10.71 10.58
N SER A 305 32.98 -11.97 10.88
CA SER A 305 32.68 -13.09 9.98
C SER A 305 32.25 -14.30 10.77
N LEU A 306 31.36 -15.08 10.18
CA LEU A 306 31.00 -16.41 10.67
C LEU A 306 32.18 -17.36 10.47
N ASP A 307 32.37 -18.29 11.39
CA ASP A 307 33.31 -19.39 11.19
C ASP A 307 32.76 -20.40 10.17
N ALA A 308 33.57 -21.39 9.80
CA ALA A 308 33.16 -22.43 8.84
C ALA A 308 31.88 -23.16 9.28
N ARG A 309 31.73 -23.42 10.59
CA ARG A 309 30.52 -24.01 11.16
C ARG A 309 29.31 -23.09 10.97
N GLY A 310 29.50 -21.79 11.18
CA GLY A 310 28.54 -20.74 10.91
C GLY A 310 28.01 -20.73 9.48
N ILE A 311 28.93 -20.80 8.53
CA ILE A 311 28.60 -20.88 7.10
C ILE A 311 27.80 -22.16 6.82
N CYS A 312 28.25 -23.32 7.32
CA CYS A 312 27.53 -24.58 7.13
C CYS A 312 26.11 -24.55 7.69
N HIS A 313 25.90 -24.04 8.92
CA HIS A 313 24.57 -23.90 9.49
C HIS A 313 23.70 -22.94 8.68
N THR A 314 24.27 -21.85 8.17
CA THR A 314 23.53 -20.87 7.35
C THR A 314 23.11 -21.47 6.00
N VAL A 315 24.01 -22.18 5.32
CA VAL A 315 23.70 -22.87 4.06
C VAL A 315 22.68 -23.98 4.29
N ALA A 316 22.85 -24.80 5.33
CA ALA A 316 21.92 -25.86 5.67
C ALA A 316 20.53 -25.30 6.00
N ALA A 317 20.45 -24.25 6.82
CA ALA A 317 19.19 -23.57 7.13
C ALA A 317 18.55 -22.98 5.86
N GLY A 318 19.34 -22.40 4.95
CA GLY A 318 18.88 -21.90 3.66
C GLY A 318 18.28 -22.99 2.75
N VAL A 319 18.95 -24.14 2.64
CA VAL A 319 18.47 -25.29 1.85
C VAL A 319 17.19 -25.88 2.47
N VAL A 320 17.18 -26.10 3.79
CA VAL A 320 15.99 -26.59 4.50
C VAL A 320 14.84 -25.60 4.36
N THR A 321 15.11 -24.30 4.44
CA THR A 321 14.11 -23.25 4.22
C THR A 321 13.55 -23.30 2.81
N LEU A 322 14.38 -23.43 1.78
CA LEU A 322 13.93 -23.54 0.39
C LEU A 322 13.00 -24.75 0.21
N ALA A 323 13.42 -25.93 0.66
CA ALA A 323 12.60 -27.13 0.62
C ALA A 323 11.28 -26.96 1.39
N ALA A 324 11.35 -26.41 2.60
CA ALA A 324 10.17 -26.17 3.43
C ALA A 324 9.19 -25.19 2.78
N THR A 325 9.66 -24.12 2.13
CA THR A 325 8.77 -23.17 1.42
C THR A 325 8.05 -23.79 0.23
N ILE A 326 8.63 -24.81 -0.41
CA ILE A 326 8.01 -25.56 -1.50
C ILE A 326 7.00 -26.58 -0.93
N VAL A 327 7.32 -27.24 0.18
CA VAL A 327 6.47 -28.29 0.76
C VAL A 327 5.26 -27.70 1.50
N PHE A 328 5.45 -26.64 2.28
CA PHE A 328 4.43 -26.07 3.16
C PHE A 328 3.63 -24.91 2.54
N ASN A 329 3.73 -24.71 1.24
CA ASN A 329 2.91 -23.75 0.51
C ASN A 329 1.98 -24.48 -0.47
N PRO A 330 0.69 -24.15 -0.52
CA PRO A 330 -0.27 -24.85 -1.40
C PRO A 330 0.04 -24.71 -2.90
N PHE A 331 0.85 -23.73 -3.30
CA PHE A 331 1.25 -23.52 -4.69
C PHE A 331 2.66 -24.04 -5.01
N HIS A 332 3.31 -24.72 -4.06
CA HIS A 332 4.58 -25.43 -4.24
C HIS A 332 5.64 -24.64 -5.04
N LEU A 333 6.12 -25.19 -6.17
CA LEU A 333 7.14 -24.53 -7.01
C LEU A 333 6.62 -23.25 -7.66
N THR A 334 5.32 -23.18 -7.95
CA THR A 334 4.72 -21.98 -8.55
C THR A 334 4.85 -20.78 -7.64
N ASN A 335 4.82 -20.96 -6.31
CA ASN A 335 5.01 -19.84 -5.38
C ASN A 335 6.40 -19.19 -5.51
N LEU A 336 7.42 -19.92 -5.98
CA LEU A 336 8.75 -19.36 -6.25
C LEU A 336 8.78 -18.69 -7.63
N THR A 337 8.31 -19.39 -8.66
CA THR A 337 8.40 -18.90 -10.05
C THR A 337 7.49 -17.70 -10.31
N HIS A 338 6.30 -17.66 -9.70
CA HIS A 338 5.31 -16.59 -9.87
C HIS A 338 5.86 -15.21 -9.52
N THR A 339 6.67 -15.09 -8.46
CA THR A 339 7.28 -13.80 -8.10
C THR A 339 8.29 -13.31 -9.15
N PHE A 340 9.00 -14.23 -9.82
CA PHE A 340 9.88 -13.88 -10.93
C PHE A 340 9.09 -13.50 -12.18
N VAL A 341 8.00 -14.21 -12.48
CA VAL A 341 7.06 -13.84 -13.57
C VAL A 341 6.54 -12.42 -13.34
N ILE A 342 6.08 -12.11 -12.13
CA ILE A 342 5.59 -10.77 -11.76
C ILE A 342 6.67 -9.69 -11.90
N SER A 343 7.93 -10.00 -11.60
CA SER A 343 8.99 -8.99 -11.47
C SER A 343 9.81 -8.76 -12.75
N ILE A 344 9.93 -9.78 -13.61
CA ILE A 344 10.88 -9.81 -14.73
C ILE A 344 10.19 -10.03 -16.08
N SER A 345 8.98 -10.58 -16.14
CA SER A 345 8.31 -10.85 -17.43
C SER A 345 7.98 -9.60 -18.23
N GLU A 346 7.77 -9.74 -19.53
CA GLU A 346 7.25 -8.68 -20.41
C GLU A 346 5.91 -8.11 -19.90
N HIS A 347 5.11 -8.94 -19.24
CA HIS A 347 3.87 -8.50 -18.58
C HIS A 347 4.13 -7.55 -17.41
N ALA A 348 5.30 -7.57 -16.79
CA ALA A 348 5.67 -6.69 -15.68
C ALA A 348 5.91 -5.23 -16.10
N GLU A 349 6.24 -4.97 -17.36
CA GLU A 349 6.62 -3.63 -17.81
C GLU A 349 5.49 -2.62 -17.70
N ARG A 350 4.27 -2.99 -18.09
CA ARG A 350 3.08 -2.11 -18.02
C ARG A 350 2.68 -1.76 -16.57
N TRP A 351 3.00 -2.62 -15.61
CA TRP A 351 2.71 -2.36 -14.20
C TRP A 351 3.71 -1.42 -13.54
N ARG A 352 4.90 -1.20 -14.15
CA ARG A 352 5.85 -0.17 -13.70
C ARG A 352 5.32 1.26 -13.88
N ASP A 353 4.26 1.43 -14.67
CA ASP A 353 3.55 2.71 -14.82
C ASP A 353 2.71 3.06 -13.57
N ILE A 354 2.42 2.08 -12.71
CA ILE A 354 1.76 2.34 -11.42
C ILE A 354 2.68 3.21 -10.54
N HIS A 355 2.09 4.24 -9.94
CA HIS A 355 2.80 5.22 -9.12
C HIS A 355 3.67 4.62 -8.00
N GLU A 356 3.26 3.51 -7.38
CA GLU A 356 4.02 2.84 -6.31
C GLU A 356 5.34 2.19 -6.79
N TRP A 357 5.44 1.86 -8.08
CA TRP A 357 6.59 1.15 -8.64
C TRP A 357 7.68 2.07 -9.17
N LYS A 358 7.37 3.35 -9.38
CA LYS A 358 8.31 4.37 -9.84
C LYS A 358 9.45 4.59 -8.85
N ALA A 359 10.58 5.08 -9.37
CA ALA A 359 11.77 5.42 -8.58
C ALA A 359 11.46 6.35 -7.40
N ALA A 360 12.23 6.26 -6.32
CA ALA A 360 12.02 7.06 -5.10
C ALA A 360 12.08 8.58 -5.34
N PHE A 361 12.94 9.03 -6.25
CA PHE A 361 13.19 10.45 -6.53
C PHE A 361 12.43 10.98 -7.76
N ASP A 362 11.37 10.31 -8.19
CA ASP A 362 10.40 10.93 -9.12
C ASP A 362 9.49 11.88 -8.32
N TRP A 363 9.88 13.16 -8.33
CA TRP A 363 9.23 14.27 -7.62
C TRP A 363 7.87 14.67 -8.18
N THR A 364 7.54 14.23 -9.40
CA THR A 364 6.23 14.53 -10.04
C THR A 364 5.13 13.62 -9.53
N ASN A 365 5.50 12.51 -8.89
CA ASN A 365 4.59 11.48 -8.46
C ASN A 365 3.98 11.83 -7.09
N PRO A 366 2.64 11.82 -6.97
CA PRO A 366 1.94 12.21 -5.75
C PRO A 366 2.00 11.20 -4.60
N VAL A 367 2.60 10.01 -4.79
CA VAL A 367 2.56 8.89 -3.82
C VAL A 367 3.92 8.66 -3.16
N GLY A 368 4.04 8.84 -1.84
CA GLY A 368 5.20 8.36 -1.05
C GLY A 368 6.04 9.44 -0.36
N THR A 369 6.88 9.02 0.58
CA THR A 369 7.77 9.86 1.43
C THR A 369 9.17 10.01 0.83
N ALA A 370 9.28 10.57 -0.37
CA ALA A 370 10.56 10.78 -1.03
C ALA A 370 11.53 11.66 -0.21
N VAL A 371 11.02 12.70 0.45
CA VAL A 371 11.83 13.64 1.24
C VAL A 371 12.40 12.98 2.51
N PRO A 372 11.61 12.35 3.40
CA PRO A 372 12.18 11.61 4.54
C PRO A 372 13.21 10.55 4.11
N PHE A 373 12.93 9.83 3.02
CA PHE A 373 13.88 8.85 2.48
C PHE A 373 15.18 9.50 1.99
N LEU A 374 15.11 10.65 1.31
CA LEU A 374 16.30 11.40 0.89
C LEU A 374 17.14 11.83 2.10
N VAL A 375 16.50 12.35 3.15
CA VAL A 375 17.19 12.73 4.40
C VAL A 375 17.89 11.52 5.01
N MET A 376 17.21 10.37 5.09
CA MET A 376 17.82 9.13 5.57
C MET A 376 19.01 8.70 4.71
N PHE A 377 18.87 8.78 3.39
CA PHE A 377 19.91 8.43 2.45
C PHE A 377 21.15 9.31 2.62
N ILE A 378 20.98 10.63 2.75
CA ILE A 378 22.07 11.58 3.01
C ILE A 378 22.74 11.27 4.34
N ILE A 379 21.97 11.05 5.42
CA ILE A 379 22.53 10.68 6.73
C ILE A 379 23.32 9.38 6.64
N ALA A 380 22.82 8.38 5.92
CA ALA A 380 23.53 7.11 5.73
C ALA A 380 24.87 7.28 5.02
N LEU A 381 24.89 8.03 3.90
CA LEU A 381 26.12 8.32 3.16
C LEU A 381 27.10 9.16 3.98
N ALA A 382 26.63 10.21 4.64
CA ALA A 382 27.46 11.06 5.49
C ALA A 382 28.05 10.27 6.66
N SER A 383 27.23 9.45 7.32
CA SER A 383 27.69 8.59 8.43
C SER A 383 28.73 7.59 7.94
N LEU A 384 28.54 6.97 6.77
CA LEU A 384 29.53 6.07 6.19
C LEU A 384 30.84 6.78 5.86
N PHE A 385 30.77 7.93 5.19
CA PHE A 385 31.96 8.70 4.79
C PHE A 385 32.76 9.20 6.00
N VAL A 386 32.08 9.82 6.97
CA VAL A 386 32.70 10.30 8.21
C VAL A 386 33.29 9.15 9.01
N TRP A 387 32.59 8.01 9.08
CA TRP A 387 33.08 6.83 9.77
C TRP A 387 34.37 6.29 9.13
N VAL A 388 34.42 6.16 7.79
CA VAL A 388 35.64 5.76 7.08
C VAL A 388 36.78 6.75 7.33
N PHE A 389 36.51 8.05 7.23
CA PHE A 389 37.49 9.11 7.45
C PHE A 389 38.08 9.04 8.87
N VAL A 390 37.22 8.89 9.88
CA VAL A 390 37.62 8.76 11.29
C VAL A 390 38.44 7.49 11.52
N LEU A 391 38.09 6.36 10.89
CA LEU A 391 38.89 5.13 10.98
C LEU A 391 40.30 5.27 10.39
N ILE A 392 40.47 6.11 9.37
CA ILE A 392 41.78 6.40 8.77
C ILE A 392 42.61 7.32 9.67
N LEU A 393 41.99 8.33 10.28
CA LEU A 393 42.68 9.35 11.07
C LEU A 393 43.12 8.91 12.46
N ILE A 394 42.43 7.95 13.09
CA ILE A 394 42.77 7.56 14.46
C ILE A 394 44.14 6.86 14.48
N PRO A 395 45.10 7.35 15.30
CA PRO A 395 46.43 6.75 15.38
C PRO A 395 46.34 5.30 15.85
N ARG A 396 46.88 4.38 15.04
CA ARG A 396 47.06 2.98 15.46
C ARG A 396 48.17 2.95 16.51
N PRO A 397 47.97 2.29 17.67
CA PRO A 397 49.03 2.17 18.66
C PRO A 397 50.21 1.43 18.03
N ALA A 398 51.29 2.16 17.74
CA ALA A 398 52.55 1.57 17.33
C ALA A 398 53.00 0.62 18.45
N GLY A 399 53.26 -0.64 18.09
CA GLY A 399 53.55 -1.71 19.04
C GLY A 399 54.75 -1.42 19.94
N ARG A 400 54.55 -0.74 21.06
CA ARG A 400 55.45 -0.81 22.20
C ARG A 400 54.94 -1.90 23.13
N ARG A 401 55.60 -3.06 23.05
CA ARG A 401 55.59 -4.11 24.08
C ARG A 401 55.85 -3.44 25.43
N ARG A 402 54.81 -3.16 26.21
CA ARG A 402 54.93 -2.92 27.65
C ARG A 402 54.10 -3.98 28.35
N LYS A 403 54.78 -5.04 28.79
CA LYS A 403 54.27 -5.95 29.81
C LYS A 403 54.01 -5.11 31.06
N ARG A 404 52.76 -4.78 31.37
CA ARG A 404 52.34 -4.49 32.75
C ARG A 404 50.85 -4.75 32.96
N LYS A 405 50.57 -5.25 34.16
CA LYS A 405 49.38 -5.92 34.69
C LYS A 405 48.10 -5.06 34.72
N ALA A 406 46.98 -5.78 34.84
CA ALA A 406 45.58 -5.36 35.03
C ALA A 406 44.88 -4.78 33.78
N ARG A 407 44.17 -5.66 33.06
CA ARG A 407 43.14 -5.28 32.08
C ARG A 407 42.04 -4.50 32.81
N SER A 408 41.98 -3.19 32.65
CA SER A 408 40.73 -2.46 32.91
C SER A 408 39.77 -2.71 31.73
N SER A 409 38.47 -2.80 32.02
CA SER A 409 37.39 -2.97 31.03
C SER A 409 37.20 -1.78 30.09
N ASP A 410 37.97 -0.69 30.29
CA ASP A 410 37.66 0.64 29.76
C ASP A 410 38.55 1.06 28.58
N GLU A 411 39.46 0.19 28.13
CA GLU A 411 40.34 0.46 26.98
C GLU A 411 39.55 0.33 25.66
N TYR A 412 39.58 1.38 24.83
CA TYR A 412 38.83 1.44 23.57
C TYR A 412 39.31 0.36 22.61
N ARG A 413 38.39 -0.50 22.17
CA ARG A 413 38.64 -1.48 21.12
C ARG A 413 38.17 -0.94 19.78
N TRP A 414 39.02 -1.08 18.78
CA TRP A 414 38.66 -0.78 17.40
C TRP A 414 37.42 -1.59 17.00
N PRO A 415 36.39 -0.93 16.43
CA PRO A 415 35.18 -1.62 16.03
C PRO A 415 35.51 -2.58 14.88
N LYS A 416 35.02 -3.81 15.00
CA LYS A 416 35.04 -4.73 13.86
C LYS A 416 33.91 -4.34 12.90
N ILE A 417 34.16 -4.51 11.61
CA ILE A 417 33.23 -4.09 10.55
C ILE A 417 32.33 -5.27 10.20
N ASP A 418 31.01 -5.13 10.40
CA ASP A 418 30.02 -6.08 9.86
C ASP A 418 29.67 -5.67 8.43
N LEU A 419 30.52 -6.10 7.50
CA LEU A 419 30.36 -5.78 6.09
C LEU A 419 29.08 -6.43 5.51
N ALA A 420 28.66 -7.57 6.04
CA ALA A 420 27.48 -8.29 5.56
C ALA A 420 26.23 -7.45 5.74
N LEU A 421 25.99 -6.92 6.94
CA LEU A 421 24.83 -6.08 7.22
C LEU A 421 24.90 -4.71 6.54
N MET A 422 26.10 -4.13 6.41
CA MET A 422 26.27 -2.88 5.66
C MET A 422 25.89 -3.05 4.18
N ILE A 423 26.27 -4.16 3.56
CA ILE A 423 25.91 -4.43 2.15
C ILE A 423 24.42 -4.75 2.02
N ILE A 424 23.82 -5.47 2.98
CA ILE A 424 22.37 -5.70 2.99
C ILE A 424 21.59 -4.38 3.09
N ALA A 425 22.04 -3.46 3.97
CA ALA A 425 21.47 -2.11 4.05
C ALA A 425 21.65 -1.32 2.75
N ALA A 426 22.82 -1.40 2.11
CA ALA A 426 23.07 -0.75 0.82
C ALA A 426 22.19 -1.33 -0.31
N LEU A 427 22.03 -2.65 -0.37
CA LEU A 427 21.20 -3.34 -1.36
C LEU A 427 19.73 -2.94 -1.22
N THR A 428 19.21 -2.89 0.01
CA THR A 428 17.82 -2.46 0.27
C THR A 428 17.60 -0.99 -0.07
N ILE A 429 18.56 -0.11 0.23
CA ILE A 429 18.53 1.30 -0.23
C ILE A 429 18.50 1.36 -1.76
N TYR A 430 19.33 0.57 -2.46
CA TYR A 430 19.31 0.51 -3.93
C TYR A 430 17.94 0.06 -4.46
N MET A 431 17.33 -0.96 -3.85
CA MET A 431 15.97 -1.39 -4.20
C MET A 431 14.96 -0.26 -4.03
N ALA A 432 15.04 0.52 -2.93
CA ALA A 432 14.18 1.67 -2.70
C ALA A 432 14.39 2.81 -3.72
N ILE A 433 15.64 3.07 -4.13
CA ILE A 433 15.94 4.05 -5.19
C ILE A 433 15.26 3.62 -6.50
N ARG A 434 15.33 2.34 -6.85
CA ARG A 434 14.70 1.78 -8.06
C ARG A 434 13.18 1.76 -7.97
N SER A 435 12.62 1.54 -6.78
CA SER A 435 11.18 1.48 -6.57
C SER A 435 10.79 1.92 -5.16
N ARG A 436 9.98 2.98 -5.06
CA ARG A 436 9.60 3.61 -3.79
C ARG A 436 8.88 2.68 -2.82
N ARG A 437 8.23 1.62 -3.30
CA ARG A 437 7.59 0.60 -2.45
C ARG A 437 8.56 -0.08 -1.46
N PHE A 438 9.86 -0.09 -1.74
CA PHE A 438 10.87 -0.69 -0.88
C PHE A 438 11.43 0.27 0.18
N ILE A 439 10.96 1.53 0.24
CA ILE A 439 11.40 2.53 1.24
C ILE A 439 11.27 2.00 2.69
N PRO A 440 10.18 1.34 3.11
CA PRO A 440 10.09 0.78 4.46
C PRO A 440 11.17 -0.26 4.76
N ILE A 441 11.41 -1.17 3.81
CA ILE A 441 12.42 -2.23 3.94
C ILE A 441 13.82 -1.63 4.04
N ALA A 442 14.13 -0.63 3.21
CA ALA A 442 15.38 0.11 3.28
C ALA A 442 15.55 0.83 4.62
N ALA A 443 14.49 1.46 5.14
CA ALA A 443 14.54 2.16 6.41
C ALA A 443 14.77 1.20 7.59
N ILE A 444 14.08 0.05 7.60
CA ILE A 444 14.24 -1.01 8.59
C ILE A 444 15.66 -1.57 8.60
N ALA A 445 16.27 -1.77 7.41
CA ALA A 445 17.62 -2.32 7.29
C ALA A 445 18.72 -1.28 7.58
N ALA A 446 18.57 -0.05 7.10
CA ALA A 446 19.61 0.97 7.18
C ALA A 446 19.68 1.64 8.57
N CYS A 447 18.54 1.92 9.21
CA CYS A 447 18.52 2.68 10.47
C CYS A 447 19.37 2.07 11.61
N PRO A 448 19.34 0.74 11.86
CA PRO A 448 20.24 0.10 12.81
C PRO A 448 21.72 0.29 12.49
N VAL A 449 22.08 0.21 11.19
CA VAL A 449 23.46 0.38 10.71
C VAL A 449 23.90 1.84 10.88
N ILE A 450 23.04 2.80 10.55
CA ILE A 450 23.32 4.23 10.74
C ILE A 450 23.56 4.53 12.23
N ALA A 451 22.70 4.01 13.12
CA ALA A 451 22.85 4.18 14.56
C ALA A 451 24.20 3.62 15.06
N MET A 452 24.60 2.46 14.55
CA MET A 452 25.91 1.85 14.84
C MET A 452 27.07 2.73 14.34
N LEU A 453 27.03 3.20 13.09
CA LEU A 453 28.09 4.03 12.52
C LEU A 453 28.27 5.34 13.30
N ILE A 454 27.16 6.01 13.63
CA ILE A 454 27.18 7.25 14.43
C ILE A 454 27.73 6.99 15.84
N ASP A 455 27.30 5.91 16.51
CA ASP A 455 27.85 5.58 17.83
C ASP A 455 29.36 5.34 17.77
N GLN A 456 29.82 4.63 16.73
CA GLN A 456 31.25 4.38 16.52
C GLN A 456 32.02 5.67 16.24
N ILE A 457 31.49 6.59 15.43
CA ILE A 457 32.07 7.92 15.19
C ILE A 457 32.20 8.70 16.51
N ILE A 458 31.14 8.77 17.31
CA ILE A 458 31.13 9.52 18.57
C ILE A 458 32.19 8.98 19.54
N ARG A 459 32.27 7.65 19.69
CA ARG A 459 33.28 7.01 20.56
C ARG A 459 34.69 7.25 20.05
N ALA A 460 34.90 7.15 18.74
CA ALA A 460 36.17 7.40 18.09
C ALA A 460 36.67 8.83 18.31
N ILE A 461 35.81 9.83 18.09
CA ILE A 461 36.14 11.24 18.33
C ILE A 461 36.45 11.47 19.80
N SER A 462 35.65 10.90 20.71
CA SER A 462 35.90 10.97 22.17
C SER A 462 37.29 10.44 22.53
N VAL A 463 37.69 9.30 21.94
CA VAL A 463 39.01 8.70 22.14
C VAL A 463 40.11 9.56 21.55
N MET A 464 39.94 10.10 20.34
CA MET A 464 40.92 10.98 19.71
C MET A 464 41.18 12.23 20.57
N LEU A 465 40.13 12.87 21.08
CA LEU A 465 40.23 14.03 21.96
C LEU A 465 40.89 13.68 23.30
N ASN A 466 40.58 12.53 23.89
CA ASN A 466 41.22 12.06 25.12
C ASN A 466 42.68 11.65 24.91
N PHE A 467 43.02 11.08 23.77
CA PHE A 467 44.40 10.74 23.42
C PHE A 467 45.23 12.02 23.29
N GLN A 468 44.71 13.04 22.59
CA GLN A 468 45.37 14.34 22.48
C GLN A 468 45.55 15.04 23.83
N LYS A 469 44.53 15.02 24.71
CA LYS A 469 44.57 15.74 25.99
C LYS A 469 45.28 14.99 27.12
N LYS A 470 45.15 13.67 27.17
CA LYS A 470 45.52 12.84 28.35
C LYS A 470 46.38 11.62 28.00
N ASN A 471 46.73 11.42 26.72
CA ASN A 471 47.49 10.27 26.22
C ASN A 471 46.89 8.91 26.64
N ARG A 472 45.56 8.83 26.74
CA ARG A 472 44.81 7.64 27.13
C ARG A 472 43.76 7.29 26.08
N LEU A 473 43.69 6.02 25.67
CA LEU A 473 42.72 5.49 24.73
C LEU A 473 41.45 5.00 25.46
N VAL A 474 40.77 5.92 26.14
CA VAL A 474 39.55 5.65 26.91
C VAL A 474 38.42 6.53 26.39
N VAL A 475 37.21 5.98 26.30
CA VAL A 475 36.00 6.76 25.93
C VAL A 475 35.57 7.57 27.16
N SER A 476 35.42 8.89 27.02
CA SER A 476 34.86 9.69 28.11
C SER A 476 33.39 9.36 28.31
N PRO A 477 32.92 9.11 29.54
CA PRO A 477 31.49 9.07 29.82
C PRO A 477 30.89 10.45 29.51
N MET A 478 29.67 10.47 29.02
CA MET A 478 28.94 11.71 28.80
C MET A 478 28.73 12.42 30.14
N PRO A 479 28.99 13.74 30.25
CA PRO A 479 28.72 14.49 31.46
C PRO A 479 27.25 14.35 31.87
N TYR A 480 26.99 14.19 33.18
CA TYR A 480 25.63 14.00 33.70
C TYR A 480 24.70 15.14 33.30
N ASP A 481 25.16 16.39 33.35
CA ASP A 481 24.35 17.56 33.00
C ASP A 481 23.93 17.54 31.53
N LEU A 482 24.82 17.13 30.62
CA LEU A 482 24.52 16.99 29.20
C LEU A 482 23.53 15.84 28.96
N GLN A 483 23.75 14.71 29.62
CA GLN A 483 22.85 13.55 29.55
C GLN A 483 21.45 13.91 30.08
N LEU A 484 21.37 14.61 31.21
CA LEU A 484 20.13 15.09 31.80
C LEU A 484 19.44 16.09 30.87
N SER A 485 20.18 17.06 30.32
CA SER A 485 19.65 18.06 29.38
C SER A 485 19.07 17.42 28.13
N LEU A 486 19.79 16.45 27.52
CA LEU A 486 19.30 15.69 26.37
C LEU A 486 18.07 14.84 26.71
N THR A 487 18.02 14.27 27.91
CA THR A 487 16.88 13.46 28.35
C THR A 487 15.65 14.34 28.59
N ILE A 488 15.81 15.51 29.22
CA ILE A 488 14.73 16.49 29.41
C ILE A 488 14.25 17.00 28.05
N ALA A 489 15.15 17.39 27.14
CA ALA A 489 14.79 17.82 25.80
C ALA A 489 14.01 16.72 25.04
N SER A 490 14.43 15.47 25.18
CA SER A 490 13.72 14.32 24.60
C SER A 490 12.34 14.13 25.23
N ALA A 491 12.21 14.28 26.55
CA ALA A 491 10.92 14.20 27.24
C ALA A 491 9.96 15.28 26.73
N VAL A 492 10.43 16.53 26.63
CA VAL A 492 9.66 17.66 26.09
C VAL A 492 9.24 17.39 24.64
N ALA A 493 10.15 16.89 23.80
CA ALA A 493 9.84 16.54 22.42
C ALA A 493 8.78 15.43 22.32
N VAL A 494 8.90 14.37 23.13
CA VAL A 494 7.92 13.27 23.18
C VAL A 494 6.55 13.76 23.65
N LEU A 495 6.50 14.61 24.67
CA LEU A 495 5.25 15.22 25.14
C LEU A 495 4.63 16.11 24.07
N TYR A 496 5.44 16.94 23.40
CA TYR A 496 4.98 17.83 22.33
C TYR A 496 4.42 17.03 21.14
N PHE A 497 5.20 16.10 20.57
CA PHE A 497 4.76 15.30 19.43
C PHE A 497 3.61 14.35 19.79
N GLY A 498 3.65 13.75 20.98
CA GLY A 498 2.56 12.91 21.50
C GLY A 498 1.26 13.68 21.62
N THR A 499 1.31 14.89 22.19
CA THR A 499 0.14 15.76 22.33
C THR A 499 -0.34 16.26 20.97
N TRP A 500 0.56 16.78 20.12
CA TRP A 500 0.19 17.30 18.81
C TRP A 500 -0.42 16.22 17.90
N TRP A 501 0.25 15.08 17.75
CA TRP A 501 -0.27 13.99 16.92
C TRP A 501 -1.48 13.31 17.54
N GLY A 502 -1.58 13.24 18.88
CA GLY A 502 -2.79 12.78 19.58
C GLY A 502 -4.00 13.67 19.31
N LEU A 503 -3.82 15.00 19.40
CA LEU A 503 -4.87 15.96 19.04
C LEU A 503 -5.22 15.90 17.55
N LYS A 504 -4.23 15.70 16.66
CA LYS A 504 -4.47 15.50 15.23
C LYS A 504 -5.24 14.20 14.96
N PHE A 505 -4.90 13.11 15.65
CA PHE A 505 -5.61 11.84 15.58
C PHE A 505 -7.07 12.01 16.00
N LYS A 506 -7.32 12.65 17.15
CA LYS A 506 -8.67 12.97 17.61
C LYS A 506 -9.42 13.77 16.54
N ARG A 507 -8.83 14.86 16.04
CA ARG A 507 -9.47 15.76 15.06
C ARG A 507 -9.86 15.07 13.75
N ILE A 508 -9.05 14.13 13.28
CA ILE A 508 -9.26 13.47 11.99
C ILE A 508 -10.11 12.22 12.13
N TYR A 509 -9.89 11.41 13.17
CA TYR A 509 -10.48 10.08 13.29
C TYR A 509 -11.59 9.93 14.32
N LEU A 510 -11.68 10.81 15.32
CA LEU A 510 -12.66 10.71 16.41
C LEU A 510 -13.72 11.82 16.38
N ASP A 511 -13.32 13.06 16.05
CA ASP A 511 -14.26 14.17 15.87
C ASP A 511 -15.17 13.92 14.65
N ALA A 512 -16.24 14.72 14.53
CA ALA A 512 -17.18 14.63 13.42
C ALA A 512 -16.49 14.60 12.04
N TRP A 513 -16.95 13.66 11.20
CA TRP A 513 -16.43 13.40 9.87
C TRP A 513 -17.19 14.17 8.81
N PRO A 514 -16.56 15.14 8.15
CA PRO A 514 -17.29 16.00 7.23
C PRO A 514 -17.72 15.26 5.95
N ALA A 515 -17.10 14.15 5.56
CA ALA A 515 -17.32 13.55 4.24
C ALA A 515 -18.56 12.65 4.15
N ASP A 516 -18.96 11.97 5.23
CA ASP A 516 -20.11 11.07 5.24
C ASP A 516 -20.71 10.97 6.65
N ALA A 517 -22.04 10.87 6.73
CA ALA A 517 -22.81 10.76 7.97
C ALA A 517 -22.84 9.34 8.57
N LYS A 518 -22.78 8.31 7.72
CA LYS A 518 -22.89 6.89 8.14
C LYS A 518 -21.54 6.18 8.04
N LEU A 519 -20.75 6.48 7.00
CA LEU A 519 -19.48 5.81 6.71
C LEU A 519 -18.29 6.52 7.38
N SER A 520 -18.31 6.63 8.71
CA SER A 520 -17.37 7.47 9.48
C SER A 520 -16.51 6.72 10.52
N SER A 521 -16.42 5.39 10.48
CA SER A 521 -15.54 4.62 11.39
C SER A 521 -14.04 4.92 11.16
N VAL A 522 -13.21 4.68 12.18
CA VAL A 522 -11.74 4.90 12.09
C VAL A 522 -11.15 4.12 10.93
N PHE A 523 -11.55 2.86 10.75
CA PHE A 523 -11.15 2.06 9.60
C PHE A 523 -11.52 2.74 8.27
N LEU A 524 -12.77 3.16 8.08
CA LEU A 524 -13.23 3.78 6.84
C LEU A 524 -12.43 5.05 6.50
N ARG A 525 -12.15 5.87 7.52
CA ARG A 525 -11.35 7.09 7.38
C ARG A 525 -9.88 6.79 7.09
N MET A 526 -9.25 5.84 7.79
CA MET A 526 -7.85 5.48 7.57
C MET A 526 -7.59 4.84 6.21
N THR A 527 -8.61 4.18 5.66
CA THR A 527 -8.53 3.45 4.41
C THR A 527 -9.09 4.20 3.19
N ALA A 528 -9.64 5.40 3.41
CA ALA A 528 -10.44 6.14 2.43
C ALA A 528 -11.54 5.26 1.78
N SER A 529 -12.07 4.31 2.54
CA SER A 529 -13.03 3.34 2.01
C SER A 529 -14.45 3.90 1.91
N ASP A 530 -14.72 5.08 2.47
CA ASP A 530 -16.02 5.76 2.29
C ASP A 530 -16.36 5.95 0.80
N ALA A 531 -15.35 6.05 -0.08
CA ALA A 531 -15.52 6.10 -1.52
C ALA A 531 -16.11 4.82 -2.15
N LYS A 532 -16.06 3.67 -1.47
CA LYS A 532 -16.47 2.36 -2.00
C LYS A 532 -18.00 2.25 -2.17
N PRO A 533 -18.47 1.38 -3.07
CA PRO A 533 -19.88 1.31 -3.48
C PRO A 533 -20.82 0.60 -2.47
N PHE A 534 -20.74 0.90 -1.17
CA PHE A 534 -21.54 0.25 -0.11
C PHE A 534 -23.04 0.16 -0.44
N TYR A 535 -23.65 1.29 -0.79
CA TYR A 535 -25.08 1.35 -1.10
C TYR A 535 -25.43 0.65 -2.42
N ALA A 536 -24.56 0.75 -3.44
CA ALA A 536 -24.78 0.04 -4.69
C ALA A 536 -24.64 -1.49 -4.52
N LEU A 537 -23.81 -1.96 -3.57
CA LEU A 537 -23.74 -3.38 -3.26
C LEU A 537 -24.98 -3.89 -2.52
N LYS A 538 -25.52 -3.11 -1.58
CA LYS A 538 -26.81 -3.44 -0.98
C LYS A 538 -27.90 -3.54 -2.06
N PHE A 539 -27.91 -2.61 -3.01
CA PHE A 539 -28.80 -2.69 -4.18
C PHE A 539 -28.59 -3.97 -5.02
N ILE A 540 -27.33 -4.30 -5.37
CA ILE A 540 -26.98 -5.52 -6.13
C ILE A 540 -27.47 -6.77 -5.42
N LYS A 541 -27.24 -6.85 -4.10
CA LYS A 541 -27.61 -7.98 -3.25
C LYS A 541 -29.13 -8.12 -3.11
N ASP A 542 -29.81 -7.05 -2.72
CA ASP A 542 -31.24 -7.07 -2.43
C ASP A 542 -32.09 -7.38 -3.68
N ASN A 543 -31.60 -7.01 -4.87
CA ASN A 543 -32.23 -7.35 -6.15
C ASN A 543 -31.63 -8.61 -6.83
N LYS A 544 -30.72 -9.34 -6.15
CA LYS A 544 -30.14 -10.61 -6.61
C LYS A 544 -29.58 -10.57 -8.05
N LEU A 545 -28.81 -9.54 -8.36
CA LEU A 545 -28.22 -9.40 -9.70
C LEU A 545 -27.18 -10.49 -9.96
N GLU A 546 -27.19 -11.04 -11.18
CA GLU A 546 -26.28 -12.10 -11.62
C GLU A 546 -25.77 -11.87 -13.05
N GLY A 547 -24.76 -12.63 -13.48
CA GLY A 547 -24.19 -12.52 -14.82
C GLY A 547 -22.86 -11.77 -14.82
N LYS A 548 -22.60 -10.89 -15.79
CA LYS A 548 -21.32 -10.16 -15.91
C LYS A 548 -21.52 -8.65 -15.87
N MET A 549 -20.59 -7.97 -15.22
CA MET A 549 -20.57 -6.51 -15.13
C MET A 549 -19.26 -5.90 -15.60
N LEU A 550 -19.32 -4.66 -16.09
CA LEU A 550 -18.17 -3.77 -16.19
C LEU A 550 -18.10 -2.90 -14.92
N ASN A 551 -16.99 -3.00 -14.20
CA ASN A 551 -16.74 -2.22 -12.99
C ASN A 551 -15.44 -1.41 -13.10
N TYR A 552 -15.30 -0.41 -12.24
CA TYR A 552 -14.00 0.24 -12.05
C TYR A 552 -13.04 -0.68 -11.30
N TRP A 553 -11.83 -0.85 -11.85
CA TRP A 553 -10.87 -1.87 -11.38
C TRP A 553 -10.49 -1.73 -9.89
N THR A 554 -10.38 -0.51 -9.34
CA THR A 554 -10.02 -0.35 -7.91
C THR A 554 -11.17 -0.67 -6.94
N GLU A 555 -12.39 -0.83 -7.44
CA GLU A 555 -13.57 -1.19 -6.64
C GLU A 555 -13.90 -2.68 -6.70
N GLY A 556 -13.33 -3.43 -7.66
CA GLY A 556 -13.69 -4.83 -7.89
C GLY A 556 -13.53 -5.72 -6.65
N GLY A 557 -12.45 -5.60 -5.88
CA GLY A 557 -12.28 -6.35 -4.63
C GLY A 557 -13.37 -6.08 -3.59
N PHE A 558 -13.87 -4.84 -3.52
CA PHE A 558 -14.99 -4.49 -2.65
C PHE A 558 -16.30 -5.07 -3.19
N ILE A 559 -16.53 -5.02 -4.51
CA ILE A 559 -17.71 -5.59 -5.15
C ILE A 559 -17.75 -7.12 -4.97
N ALA A 560 -16.61 -7.81 -5.07
CA ALA A 560 -16.52 -9.23 -4.75
C ALA A 560 -16.90 -9.51 -3.28
N TRP A 561 -16.35 -8.71 -2.36
CA TRP A 561 -16.62 -8.84 -0.92
C TRP A 561 -18.10 -8.67 -0.58
N GLY A 562 -18.77 -7.62 -1.07
CA GLY A 562 -20.12 -7.29 -0.62
C GLY A 562 -21.24 -8.06 -1.33
N GLN A 563 -20.92 -8.94 -2.27
CA GLN A 563 -21.87 -9.92 -2.81
C GLN A 563 -21.97 -11.15 -1.90
N GLU A 564 -23.14 -11.78 -1.89
CA GLU A 564 -23.31 -13.11 -1.31
C GLU A 564 -22.83 -14.17 -2.32
N PRO A 565 -21.82 -14.98 -1.98
CA PRO A 565 -21.30 -15.97 -2.91
C PRO A 565 -22.29 -17.12 -3.10
N CYS A 566 -22.29 -17.72 -4.29
CA CYS A 566 -22.93 -18.99 -4.57
C CYS A 566 -22.30 -20.12 -3.74
N GLU A 567 -22.92 -21.30 -3.72
CA GLU A 567 -22.37 -22.49 -3.06
C GLU A 567 -20.96 -22.86 -3.56
N THR A 568 -20.64 -22.56 -4.81
CA THR A 568 -19.33 -22.74 -5.43
C THR A 568 -18.27 -21.73 -4.97
N GLY A 569 -18.66 -20.71 -4.20
CA GLY A 569 -17.80 -19.59 -3.80
C GLY A 569 -17.73 -18.45 -4.82
N SER A 570 -18.31 -18.64 -6.00
CA SER A 570 -18.38 -17.64 -7.06
C SER A 570 -19.32 -16.49 -6.71
N THR A 571 -18.99 -15.28 -7.18
CA THR A 571 -19.92 -14.15 -7.06
C THR A 571 -21.01 -14.25 -8.13
N PRO A 572 -22.30 -14.09 -7.79
CA PRO A 572 -23.39 -14.15 -8.77
C PRO A 572 -23.19 -13.17 -9.94
N LEU A 573 -22.79 -11.92 -9.62
CA LEU A 573 -22.42 -10.91 -10.61
C LEU A 573 -20.89 -10.85 -10.75
N GLN A 574 -20.39 -11.52 -11.78
CA GLN A 574 -18.98 -11.66 -12.10
C GLN A 574 -18.38 -10.34 -12.58
N LEU A 575 -17.26 -9.98 -11.98
CA LEU A 575 -16.53 -8.73 -12.25
C LEU A 575 -15.80 -8.80 -13.60
N PHE A 576 -15.57 -7.63 -14.20
CA PHE A 576 -14.69 -7.55 -15.38
C PHE A 576 -13.22 -7.69 -14.99
N MET A 577 -12.80 -6.91 -13.99
CA MET A 577 -11.46 -6.99 -13.40
C MET A 577 -11.39 -6.29 -12.04
N ASP A 578 -10.30 -6.50 -11.31
CA ASP A 578 -10.02 -5.79 -10.06
C ASP A 578 -8.52 -5.52 -9.81
N GLY A 579 -8.18 -4.99 -8.64
CA GLY A 579 -6.82 -4.64 -8.23
C GLY A 579 -5.82 -5.80 -8.15
N ARG A 580 -6.27 -7.07 -8.20
CA ARG A 580 -5.41 -8.26 -8.18
C ARG A 580 -4.54 -8.45 -9.42
N ALA A 581 -4.74 -7.66 -10.47
CA ALA A 581 -3.84 -7.55 -11.62
C ALA A 581 -3.15 -8.89 -12.00
N GLN A 582 -1.82 -8.91 -12.08
CA GLN A 582 -0.97 -10.05 -12.47
C GLN A 582 -1.20 -11.36 -11.71
N ALA A 583 -1.83 -11.33 -10.54
CA ALA A 583 -2.12 -12.55 -9.79
C ALA A 583 -3.38 -13.27 -10.32
N ALA A 584 -4.35 -12.53 -10.82
CA ALA A 584 -5.64 -13.06 -11.26
C ALA A 584 -5.90 -12.87 -12.76
N TYR A 585 -5.24 -11.93 -13.42
CA TYR A 585 -5.54 -11.48 -14.77
C TYR A 585 -4.30 -11.45 -15.66
N ASP A 586 -4.49 -11.80 -16.92
CA ASP A 586 -3.48 -11.59 -17.96
C ASP A 586 -3.37 -10.11 -18.35
N ARG A 587 -2.33 -9.77 -19.12
CA ARG A 587 -2.16 -8.41 -19.66
C ARG A 587 -3.33 -8.03 -20.58
N LYS A 588 -3.86 -8.99 -21.33
CA LYS A 588 -4.94 -8.75 -22.30
C LYS A 588 -6.22 -8.25 -21.61
N ALA A 589 -6.58 -8.78 -20.45
CA ALA A 589 -7.75 -8.34 -19.69
C ALA A 589 -7.63 -6.88 -19.23
N PHE A 590 -6.44 -6.45 -18.80
CA PHE A 590 -6.18 -5.05 -18.44
C PHE A 590 -6.27 -4.13 -19.67
N ASP A 591 -5.75 -4.59 -20.80
CA ASP A 591 -5.76 -3.86 -22.06
C ASP A 591 -7.19 -3.70 -22.57
N ASP A 592 -7.94 -4.80 -22.62
CA ASP A 592 -9.37 -4.84 -22.96
C ASP A 592 -10.17 -3.88 -22.07
N TRP A 593 -9.96 -3.90 -20.75
CA TRP A 593 -10.63 -2.97 -19.83
C TRP A 593 -10.26 -1.52 -20.14
N SER A 594 -8.97 -1.23 -20.33
CA SER A 594 -8.48 0.13 -20.62
C SER A 594 -9.07 0.68 -21.92
N TYR A 595 -9.17 -0.18 -22.94
CA TYR A 595 -9.77 0.15 -24.22
C TYR A 595 -11.27 0.41 -24.13
N ILE A 596 -12.04 -0.44 -23.43
CA ILE A 596 -13.46 -0.19 -23.17
C ILE A 596 -13.66 1.16 -22.46
N MET A 597 -12.83 1.44 -21.45
CA MET A 597 -12.83 2.74 -20.74
C MET A 597 -12.37 3.92 -21.61
N SER A 598 -11.93 3.67 -22.84
CA SER A 598 -11.51 4.65 -23.83
C SER A 598 -12.39 4.62 -25.09
N GLY A 599 -13.61 4.05 -25.00
CA GLY A 599 -14.62 4.02 -26.07
C GLY A 599 -14.60 2.78 -26.98
N GLY A 600 -13.74 1.80 -26.68
CA GLY A 600 -13.62 0.54 -27.41
C GLY A 600 -12.17 0.18 -27.77
N PRO A 601 -11.94 -1.02 -28.37
CA PRO A 601 -10.62 -1.47 -28.82
C PRO A 601 -10.03 -0.55 -29.91
N PRO A 602 -8.70 -0.53 -30.08
CA PRO A 602 -8.05 0.16 -31.21
C PRO A 602 -8.68 -0.28 -32.55
N GLY A 603 -8.96 0.69 -33.43
CA GLY A 603 -9.68 0.45 -34.69
C GLY A 603 -11.21 0.44 -34.57
N SER A 604 -11.79 0.45 -33.36
CA SER A 604 -13.23 0.70 -33.19
C SER A 604 -13.56 2.19 -33.42
N ILE A 605 -14.77 2.46 -33.93
CA ILE A 605 -15.23 3.82 -34.22
C ILE A 605 -15.15 4.70 -32.97
N GLY A 606 -15.57 4.19 -31.80
CA GLY A 606 -15.54 4.97 -30.56
C GLY A 606 -14.11 5.33 -30.11
N HIS A 607 -13.17 4.41 -30.29
CA HIS A 607 -11.75 4.65 -29.98
C HIS A 607 -11.16 5.72 -30.89
N GLU A 608 -11.38 5.62 -32.21
CA GLU A 608 -10.83 6.58 -33.17
C GLU A 608 -11.43 7.97 -33.00
N VAL A 609 -12.73 8.07 -32.68
CA VAL A 609 -13.39 9.35 -32.37
C VAL A 609 -12.74 10.00 -31.15
N LEU A 610 -12.57 9.27 -30.04
CA LEU A 610 -11.97 9.83 -28.83
C LEU A 610 -10.50 10.19 -29.04
N ARG A 611 -9.73 9.34 -29.69
CA ARG A 611 -8.31 9.58 -29.98
C ARG A 611 -8.13 10.82 -30.87
N THR A 612 -8.93 10.94 -31.93
CA THR A 612 -8.90 12.10 -32.84
C THR A 612 -9.27 13.37 -32.09
N ALA A 613 -10.35 13.34 -31.31
CA ALA A 613 -10.77 14.49 -30.50
C ALA A 613 -9.73 14.88 -29.44
N GLN A 614 -9.00 13.92 -28.87
CA GLN A 614 -7.90 14.20 -27.95
C GLN A 614 -6.70 14.86 -28.63
N MET A 615 -6.29 14.36 -29.81
CA MET A 615 -5.22 14.96 -30.60
C MET A 615 -5.58 16.40 -30.99
N GLU A 616 -6.81 16.62 -31.44
CA GLU A 616 -7.32 17.93 -31.80
C GLU A 616 -7.40 18.88 -30.58
N ALA A 617 -7.92 18.40 -29.45
CA ALA A 617 -7.97 19.15 -28.19
C ALA A 617 -6.56 19.60 -27.77
N SER A 618 -5.58 18.70 -27.85
CA SER A 618 -4.18 19.00 -27.55
C SER A 618 -3.59 20.02 -28.51
N PHE A 619 -3.83 19.88 -29.82
CA PHE A 619 -3.30 20.79 -30.84
C PHE A 619 -3.93 22.19 -30.75
N LYS A 620 -5.23 22.27 -30.50
CA LYS A 620 -5.99 23.54 -30.44
C LYS A 620 -5.98 24.17 -29.04
N GLY A 621 -5.36 23.55 -28.04
CA GLY A 621 -5.42 24.01 -26.64
C GLY A 621 -6.85 24.07 -26.08
N ARG A 622 -7.77 23.26 -26.62
CA ARG A 622 -9.19 23.22 -26.21
C ARG A 622 -9.44 22.03 -25.30
N ARG A 623 -10.55 22.06 -24.57
CA ARG A 623 -10.99 20.91 -23.77
C ARG A 623 -11.67 19.88 -24.68
N LEU A 624 -11.52 18.60 -24.35
CA LEU A 624 -12.13 17.50 -25.08
C LEU A 624 -13.66 17.65 -25.24
N GLU A 625 -14.34 18.13 -24.19
CA GLU A 625 -15.77 18.44 -24.20
C GLU A 625 -16.21 19.52 -25.21
N GLN A 626 -15.29 20.37 -25.66
CA GLN A 626 -15.56 21.43 -26.64
C GLN A 626 -15.35 20.94 -28.08
N ILE A 627 -14.71 19.78 -28.25
CA ILE A 627 -14.45 19.17 -29.55
C ILE A 627 -15.54 18.14 -29.88
N LEU A 628 -15.91 17.30 -28.90
CA LEU A 628 -16.86 16.22 -29.11
C LEU A 628 -18.29 16.73 -29.37
N THR A 629 -18.90 16.19 -30.42
CA THR A 629 -20.30 16.46 -30.79
C THR A 629 -21.28 15.44 -30.19
N SER A 630 -22.59 15.69 -30.34
CA SER A 630 -23.63 14.73 -29.98
C SER A 630 -23.59 13.46 -30.85
N GLU A 631 -23.20 13.59 -32.12
CA GLU A 631 -23.04 12.46 -33.04
C GLU A 631 -21.85 11.60 -32.60
N ASP A 632 -20.73 12.22 -32.22
CA ASP A 632 -19.57 11.52 -31.66
C ASP A 632 -19.93 10.73 -30.41
N SER A 633 -20.71 11.34 -29.51
CA SER A 633 -21.18 10.67 -28.30
C SER A 633 -22.05 9.45 -28.64
N THR A 634 -22.87 9.54 -29.69
CA THR A 634 -23.67 8.41 -30.18
C THR A 634 -22.78 7.29 -30.73
N LYS A 635 -21.78 7.63 -31.55
CA LYS A 635 -20.81 6.67 -32.10
C LYS A 635 -20.02 5.95 -31.01
N ILE A 636 -19.56 6.69 -30.00
CA ILE A 636 -18.87 6.12 -28.83
C ILE A 636 -19.80 5.16 -28.08
N GLY A 637 -21.05 5.57 -27.82
CA GLY A 637 -22.04 4.74 -27.12
C GLY A 637 -22.35 3.44 -27.87
N GLN A 638 -22.52 3.50 -29.19
CA GLN A 638 -22.74 2.32 -30.03
C GLN A 638 -21.53 1.38 -30.06
N SER A 639 -20.32 1.94 -30.08
CA SER A 639 -19.06 1.18 -30.01
C SER A 639 -18.99 0.41 -28.69
N MET A 640 -19.19 1.10 -27.57
CA MET A 640 -19.20 0.47 -26.25
C MET A 640 -20.32 -0.55 -26.08
N ASN A 641 -21.54 -0.27 -26.57
CA ASN A 641 -22.65 -1.22 -26.51
C ASN A 641 -22.29 -2.55 -27.18
N ARG A 642 -21.69 -2.50 -28.39
CA ARG A 642 -21.23 -3.69 -29.12
C ARG A 642 -20.17 -4.47 -28.34
N GLU A 643 -19.20 -3.77 -27.76
CA GLU A 643 -18.14 -4.40 -26.95
C GLU A 643 -18.69 -5.11 -25.71
N LEU A 644 -19.60 -4.46 -24.97
CA LEU A 644 -20.21 -5.04 -23.77
C LEU A 644 -21.10 -6.23 -24.10
N GLU A 645 -21.89 -6.12 -25.18
CA GLU A 645 -22.76 -7.18 -25.67
C GLU A 645 -21.96 -8.42 -26.11
N SER A 646 -20.86 -8.23 -26.84
CA SER A 646 -19.99 -9.35 -27.27
C SER A 646 -19.40 -10.16 -26.11
N ARG A 647 -19.39 -9.58 -24.90
CA ARG A 647 -18.84 -10.18 -23.68
C ARG A 647 -19.92 -10.65 -22.71
N ASN A 648 -21.20 -10.53 -23.08
CA ASN A 648 -22.36 -10.77 -22.23
C ASN A 648 -22.37 -9.90 -20.96
N VAL A 649 -21.89 -8.66 -21.05
CA VAL A 649 -21.93 -7.68 -19.97
C VAL A 649 -23.20 -6.86 -20.08
N TRP A 650 -24.02 -6.88 -19.04
CA TRP A 650 -25.31 -6.15 -19.00
C TRP A 650 -25.43 -5.16 -17.85
N VAL A 651 -24.44 -5.13 -16.93
CA VAL A 651 -24.37 -4.18 -15.82
C VAL A 651 -23.11 -3.33 -15.92
N VAL A 652 -23.21 -2.01 -15.71
CA VAL A 652 -22.05 -1.09 -15.64
C VAL A 652 -22.11 -0.32 -14.33
N LEU A 653 -21.10 -0.47 -13.45
CA LEU A 653 -20.97 0.26 -12.19
C LEU A 653 -19.75 1.17 -12.22
N MET A 654 -19.98 2.48 -12.06
CA MET A 654 -18.92 3.49 -12.15
C MET A 654 -18.93 4.45 -10.96
N PRO A 655 -17.76 4.80 -10.40
CA PRO A 655 -17.65 5.77 -9.33
C PRO A 655 -17.63 7.21 -9.87
N ALA A 656 -17.90 8.18 -8.98
CA ALA A 656 -17.89 9.61 -9.28
C ALA A 656 -16.51 10.11 -9.74
N ALA A 657 -15.43 9.39 -9.43
CA ALA A 657 -14.12 9.69 -9.98
C ALA A 657 -14.04 9.55 -11.51
N VAL A 658 -14.95 8.76 -12.12
CA VAL A 658 -15.09 8.59 -13.57
C VAL A 658 -16.12 9.56 -14.13
N PHE A 659 -17.37 9.53 -13.65
CA PHE A 659 -18.46 10.34 -14.22
C PHE A 659 -18.53 11.79 -13.70
N GLY A 660 -17.89 12.09 -12.57
CA GLY A 660 -17.80 13.44 -11.99
C GLY A 660 -16.37 13.97 -11.95
N GLY A 661 -15.41 13.21 -12.50
CA GLY A 661 -13.99 13.52 -12.53
C GLY A 661 -13.62 14.54 -13.63
N SER A 662 -12.34 14.53 -14.01
CA SER A 662 -11.85 15.44 -15.05
C SER A 662 -12.52 15.15 -16.40
N ARG A 663 -13.21 16.16 -16.94
CA ARG A 663 -13.80 16.14 -18.30
C ARG A 663 -12.75 16.11 -19.42
N SER A 664 -11.46 16.03 -19.09
CA SER A 664 -10.39 15.78 -20.06
C SER A 664 -10.11 14.29 -20.28
N LYS A 665 -10.67 13.39 -19.47
CA LYS A 665 -10.39 11.95 -19.55
C LYS A 665 -11.34 11.26 -20.54
N PRO A 666 -10.84 10.37 -21.42
CA PRO A 666 -11.67 9.56 -22.31
C PRO A 666 -12.77 8.78 -21.58
N SER A 667 -12.44 8.24 -20.40
CA SER A 667 -13.38 7.47 -19.58
C SER A 667 -14.60 8.24 -19.12
N TYR A 668 -14.49 9.57 -18.92
CA TYR A 668 -15.65 10.40 -18.63
C TYR A 668 -16.64 10.40 -19.81
N HIS A 669 -16.12 10.59 -21.03
CA HIS A 669 -16.93 10.65 -22.24
C HIS A 669 -17.49 9.29 -22.65
N ALA A 670 -16.71 8.23 -22.47
CA ALA A 670 -17.15 6.85 -22.68
C ALA A 670 -18.37 6.51 -21.82
N ILE A 671 -18.31 6.74 -20.50
CA ILE A 671 -19.44 6.46 -19.60
C ILE A 671 -20.62 7.40 -19.86
N ARG A 672 -20.37 8.67 -20.20
CA ARG A 672 -21.44 9.61 -20.59
C ARG A 672 -22.16 9.17 -21.87
N ALA A 673 -21.44 8.58 -22.82
CA ALA A 673 -22.02 8.04 -24.05
C ALA A 673 -22.90 6.81 -23.79
N ILE A 674 -22.52 5.94 -22.84
CA ILE A 674 -23.39 4.85 -22.36
C ILE A 674 -24.68 5.41 -21.74
N GLU A 675 -24.59 6.45 -20.90
CA GLU A 675 -25.76 7.09 -20.28
C GLU A 675 -26.75 7.67 -21.31
N GLN A 676 -26.27 8.07 -22.48
CA GLN A 676 -27.09 8.59 -23.58
C GLN A 676 -27.62 7.49 -24.51
N HIS A 677 -27.10 6.26 -24.42
CA HIS A 677 -27.46 5.17 -25.32
C HIS A 677 -28.88 4.64 -25.00
N PRO A 678 -29.73 4.37 -26.01
CA PRO A 678 -31.12 3.96 -25.77
C PRO A 678 -31.28 2.62 -25.03
N ASN A 679 -30.29 1.72 -25.14
CA ASN A 679 -30.36 0.40 -24.49
C ASN A 679 -29.90 0.43 -23.02
N TRP A 680 -29.23 1.49 -22.57
CA TRP A 680 -28.66 1.54 -21.23
C TRP A 680 -29.48 2.50 -20.37
N ARG A 681 -29.85 2.06 -19.17
CA ARG A 681 -30.65 2.86 -18.22
C ARG A 681 -30.00 2.91 -16.86
N LEU A 682 -30.01 4.11 -16.27
CA LEU A 682 -29.52 4.35 -14.92
C LEU A 682 -30.57 3.85 -13.92
N ILE A 683 -30.22 2.82 -13.15
CA ILE A 683 -31.12 2.21 -12.16
C ILE A 683 -30.67 2.41 -10.71
N PHE A 684 -29.48 2.98 -10.50
CA PHE A 684 -29.03 3.40 -9.17
C PHE A 684 -28.14 4.64 -9.27
N LEU A 685 -28.37 5.60 -8.36
CA LEU A 685 -27.69 6.89 -8.34
C LEU A 685 -27.46 7.35 -6.89
N ASN A 686 -26.26 7.84 -6.59
CA ASN A 686 -25.99 8.65 -5.40
C ASN A 686 -24.80 9.63 -5.65
N ASN A 687 -24.28 10.25 -4.58
CA ASN A 687 -23.15 11.19 -4.68
C ASN A 687 -21.81 10.56 -5.14
N ARG A 688 -21.69 9.22 -5.15
CA ARG A 688 -20.43 8.50 -5.37
C ARG A 688 -20.50 7.45 -6.47
N GLN A 689 -21.67 6.91 -6.82
CA GLN A 689 -21.84 5.79 -7.73
C GLN A 689 -23.01 6.00 -8.69
N LYS A 690 -22.86 5.44 -9.90
CA LYS A 690 -23.91 5.21 -10.88
C LYS A 690 -23.87 3.76 -11.33
N LEU A 691 -25.04 3.11 -11.41
CA LEU A 691 -25.19 1.77 -11.95
C LEU A 691 -26.18 1.79 -13.12
N TYR A 692 -25.73 1.31 -14.27
CA TYR A 692 -26.51 1.21 -15.50
C TYR A 692 -26.76 -0.25 -15.84
N VAL A 693 -27.90 -0.53 -16.48
CA VAL A 693 -28.24 -1.86 -17.01
C VAL A 693 -28.69 -1.80 -18.46
N ASP A 694 -28.46 -2.88 -19.19
CA ASP A 694 -29.00 -3.08 -20.53
C ASP A 694 -30.46 -3.58 -20.46
N ILE A 695 -31.42 -2.75 -20.88
CA ILE A 695 -32.87 -3.05 -20.83
C ILE A 695 -33.35 -4.00 -21.94
N ARG A 696 -32.45 -4.44 -22.83
CA ARG A 696 -32.72 -5.55 -23.75
C ARG A 696 -32.72 -6.89 -23.02
N THR A 697 -32.01 -6.98 -21.89
CA THR A 697 -32.05 -8.17 -21.02
C THR A 697 -33.33 -8.19 -20.18
N PRO A 698 -33.92 -9.36 -19.89
CA PRO A 698 -35.11 -9.46 -19.05
C PRO A 698 -34.91 -8.83 -17.66
N GLN A 699 -33.79 -9.15 -17.00
CA GLN A 699 -33.44 -8.61 -15.68
C GLN A 699 -33.25 -7.08 -15.72
N GLY A 700 -32.54 -6.56 -16.72
CA GLY A 700 -32.34 -5.12 -16.87
C GLY A 700 -33.65 -4.36 -17.10
N ARG A 701 -34.57 -4.93 -17.90
CA ARG A 701 -35.90 -4.36 -18.11
C ARG A 701 -36.74 -4.36 -16.84
N GLU A 702 -36.79 -5.49 -16.14
CA GLU A 702 -37.55 -5.62 -14.89
C GLU A 702 -37.08 -4.61 -13.84
N LEU A 703 -35.77 -4.41 -13.69
CA LEU A 703 -35.21 -3.43 -12.77
C LEU A 703 -35.59 -1.99 -13.13
N PHE A 704 -35.60 -1.66 -14.42
CA PHE A 704 -35.93 -0.32 -14.90
C PHE A 704 -37.43 -0.02 -14.78
N GLU A 705 -38.29 -0.95 -15.19
CA GLU A 705 -39.75 -0.82 -15.05
C GLU A 705 -40.17 -0.86 -13.57
N GLY A 706 -39.45 -1.66 -12.78
CA GLY A 706 -39.63 -1.80 -11.33
C GLY A 706 -39.41 -0.49 -10.55
N ILE A 707 -38.67 0.47 -11.10
CA ILE A 707 -38.50 1.81 -10.49
C ILE A 707 -39.85 2.51 -10.37
N PHE A 708 -40.65 2.43 -11.43
CA PHE A 708 -41.94 3.10 -11.54
C PHE A 708 -43.04 2.40 -10.74
N THR A 709 -42.97 1.06 -10.67
CA THR A 709 -43.95 0.24 -9.95
C THR A 709 -43.62 0.03 -8.47
N GLY A 710 -42.39 0.37 -8.04
CA GLY A 710 -41.89 0.10 -6.69
C GLY A 710 -41.46 -1.34 -6.44
N LYS A 711 -41.35 -2.16 -7.50
CA LYS A 711 -40.81 -3.53 -7.40
C LYS A 711 -39.29 -3.55 -7.19
N THR A 712 -38.57 -2.57 -7.74
CA THR A 712 -37.10 -2.49 -7.57
C THR A 712 -36.78 -2.05 -6.15
N ILE A 713 -35.96 -2.85 -5.46
CA ILE A 713 -35.63 -2.67 -4.04
C ILE A 713 -34.41 -1.75 -3.93
N TYR A 714 -34.46 -0.80 -3.01
CA TYR A 714 -33.36 0.15 -2.78
C TYR A 714 -32.86 0.10 -1.33
N PRO A 715 -31.60 0.52 -1.08
CA PRO A 715 -31.01 0.47 0.26
C PRO A 715 -31.77 1.26 1.33
N ASP A 716 -32.34 2.40 0.97
CA ASP A 716 -33.13 3.29 1.83
C ASP A 716 -33.99 4.24 0.98
N ASP A 717 -34.89 4.97 1.63
CA ASP A 717 -35.80 5.92 1.00
C ASP A 717 -35.06 7.04 0.24
N TYR A 718 -33.87 7.43 0.68
CA TYR A 718 -33.08 8.43 -0.03
C TYR A 718 -32.74 7.96 -1.45
N HIS A 719 -32.25 6.72 -1.59
CA HIS A 719 -31.91 6.17 -2.91
C HIS A 719 -33.17 5.95 -3.75
N THR A 720 -34.27 5.44 -3.17
CA THR A 720 -35.55 5.26 -3.85
C THR A 720 -36.08 6.57 -4.43
N ASN A 721 -36.13 7.62 -3.62
CA ASN A 721 -36.65 8.92 -4.07
C ASN A 721 -35.71 9.56 -5.10
N LEU A 722 -34.39 9.47 -4.91
CA LEU A 722 -33.43 10.08 -5.81
C LEU A 722 -33.48 9.50 -7.23
N ILE A 723 -33.51 8.18 -7.35
CA ILE A 723 -33.54 7.52 -8.66
C ILE A 723 -34.90 7.66 -9.36
N ARG A 724 -36.00 7.73 -8.59
CA ARG A 724 -37.33 8.06 -9.12
C ARG A 724 -37.35 9.48 -9.66
N ALA A 725 -36.84 10.47 -8.93
CA ALA A 725 -36.74 11.84 -9.40
C ALA A 725 -36.02 11.92 -10.76
N HIS A 726 -34.86 11.27 -10.86
CA HIS A 726 -34.05 11.23 -12.07
C HIS A 726 -34.81 10.60 -13.26
N ASN A 727 -35.41 9.42 -13.05
CA ASN A 727 -36.08 8.69 -14.12
C ASN A 727 -37.45 9.28 -14.50
N TRP A 728 -38.18 9.90 -13.57
CA TRP A 728 -39.39 10.66 -13.90
C TRP A 728 -39.06 11.85 -14.80
N LEU A 729 -38.01 12.60 -14.45
CA LEU A 729 -37.57 13.75 -15.25
C LEU A 729 -37.21 13.38 -16.70
N LEU A 730 -36.60 12.20 -16.90
CA LEU A 730 -36.12 11.80 -18.22
C LEU A 730 -37.17 11.03 -19.04
N TYR A 731 -37.94 10.16 -18.40
CA TYR A 731 -38.78 9.17 -19.10
C TYR A 731 -40.29 9.33 -18.87
N ARG A 732 -40.72 10.13 -17.88
CA ARG A 732 -42.13 10.48 -17.61
C ARG A 732 -42.34 11.98 -17.76
N ARG A 733 -41.95 12.52 -18.92
CA ARG A 733 -41.99 13.96 -19.23
C ARG A 733 -43.38 14.50 -19.60
N GLY A 734 -44.44 13.70 -19.44
CA GLY A 734 -45.76 14.00 -19.98
C GLY A 734 -46.41 15.20 -19.32
N THR A 735 -47.24 14.95 -18.31
CA THR A 735 -48.11 15.98 -17.72
C THR A 735 -47.37 16.89 -16.74
N ALA A 736 -47.94 18.06 -16.45
CA ALA A 736 -47.44 18.93 -15.37
C ALA A 736 -47.43 18.19 -14.01
N ASP A 737 -48.40 17.30 -13.80
CA ASP A 737 -48.50 16.47 -12.60
C ASP A 737 -47.35 15.46 -12.47
N GLU A 738 -46.98 14.76 -13.56
CA GLU A 738 -45.82 13.85 -13.55
C GLU A 738 -44.51 14.61 -13.24
N ARG A 739 -44.35 15.83 -13.79
CA ARG A 739 -43.19 16.68 -13.48
C ARG A 739 -43.17 17.10 -12.02
N ARG A 740 -44.32 17.49 -11.47
CA ARG A 740 -44.44 17.88 -10.05
C ARG A 740 -44.18 16.69 -9.13
N GLU A 741 -44.65 15.50 -9.48
CA GLU A 741 -44.36 14.26 -8.74
C GLU A 741 -42.85 13.96 -8.74
N GLY A 742 -42.21 14.03 -9.91
CA GLY A 742 -40.76 13.88 -10.04
C GLY A 742 -39.97 14.85 -9.16
N PHE A 743 -40.37 16.12 -9.14
CA PHE A 743 -39.79 17.14 -8.26
C PHE A 743 -40.04 16.82 -6.78
N GLY A 744 -41.22 16.33 -6.42
CA GLY A 744 -41.54 15.88 -5.06
C GLY A 744 -40.62 14.76 -4.57
N PHE A 745 -40.24 13.82 -5.43
CA PHE A 745 -39.23 12.81 -5.09
C PHE A 745 -37.85 13.45 -4.87
N ALA A 746 -37.45 14.42 -5.68
CA ALA A 746 -36.16 15.10 -5.54
C ALA A 746 -36.08 15.86 -4.19
N LEU A 747 -37.18 16.53 -3.81
CA LEU A 747 -37.31 17.23 -2.53
C LEU A 747 -37.20 16.26 -1.34
N LYS A 748 -37.95 15.16 -1.34
CA LYS A 748 -37.87 14.12 -0.30
C LYS A 748 -36.46 13.55 -0.17
N ALA A 749 -35.80 13.27 -1.29
CA ALA A 749 -34.41 12.80 -1.27
C ALA A 749 -33.48 13.85 -0.63
N PHE A 750 -33.68 15.13 -0.92
CA PHE A 750 -32.89 16.19 -0.30
C PHE A 750 -33.15 16.31 1.21
N GLU A 751 -34.40 16.27 1.65
CA GLU A 751 -34.78 16.35 3.07
C GLU A 751 -34.17 15.20 3.89
N LEU A 752 -34.20 13.98 3.34
CA LEU A 752 -33.58 12.81 3.97
C LEU A 752 -32.05 12.93 4.06
N LYS A 753 -31.41 13.47 3.01
CA LYS A 753 -29.94 13.61 2.97
C LYS A 753 -29.51 14.83 2.15
N PRO A 754 -29.40 16.02 2.79
CA PRO A 754 -29.00 17.24 2.11
C PRO A 754 -27.61 17.10 1.51
N SER A 755 -27.54 17.03 0.18
CA SER A 755 -26.31 16.70 -0.55
C SER A 755 -26.35 17.18 -2.01
N PRO A 756 -25.19 17.21 -2.71
CA PRO A 756 -25.11 17.74 -4.06
C PRO A 756 -26.01 17.06 -5.09
N THR A 757 -26.06 15.72 -5.10
CA THR A 757 -26.82 14.98 -6.12
C THR A 757 -28.32 15.26 -6.12
N PRO A 758 -29.08 15.14 -5.00
CA PRO A 758 -30.50 15.48 -5.01
C PRO A 758 -30.76 16.94 -5.38
N LEU A 759 -29.88 17.88 -4.98
CA LEU A 759 -30.01 19.28 -5.40
C LEU A 759 -29.82 19.44 -6.92
N LEU A 760 -28.85 18.75 -7.52
CA LEU A 760 -28.66 18.79 -8.97
C LEU A 760 -29.87 18.22 -9.72
N GLU A 761 -30.49 17.16 -9.21
CA GLU A 761 -31.75 16.64 -9.76
C GLU A 761 -32.88 17.68 -9.61
N MET A 762 -33.04 18.32 -8.45
CA MET A 762 -34.02 19.41 -8.27
C MET A 762 -33.79 20.57 -9.24
N LEU A 763 -32.54 20.99 -9.44
CA LEU A 763 -32.19 22.06 -10.38
C LEU A 763 -32.50 21.70 -11.83
N ALA A 764 -32.47 20.41 -12.19
CA ALA A 764 -32.82 19.95 -13.52
C ALA A 764 -34.33 20.14 -13.81
N PHE A 765 -35.20 20.09 -12.79
CA PHE A 765 -36.63 20.43 -12.94
C PHE A 765 -36.88 21.93 -13.18
N ALA A 766 -35.93 22.82 -12.86
CA ALA A 766 -36.06 24.26 -13.11
C ALA A 766 -36.05 24.62 -14.62
N SER A 767 -35.82 23.66 -15.52
CA SER A 767 -36.06 23.85 -16.95
C SER A 767 -37.54 23.97 -17.29
N SER A 768 -38.44 23.47 -16.43
CA SER A 768 -39.88 23.69 -16.55
C SER A 768 -40.28 25.04 -15.98
N ALA A 769 -41.02 25.84 -16.75
CA ALA A 769 -41.49 27.15 -16.31
C ALA A 769 -42.38 27.07 -15.06
N GLU A 770 -43.14 25.98 -14.89
CA GLU A 770 -44.08 25.75 -13.79
C GLU A 770 -43.35 25.56 -12.45
N LEU A 771 -42.27 24.77 -12.44
CA LEU A 771 -41.56 24.37 -11.21
C LEU A 771 -40.39 25.30 -10.87
N LYS A 772 -39.93 26.09 -11.84
CA LYS A 772 -38.80 27.00 -11.66
C LYS A 772 -38.92 27.92 -10.44
N PRO A 773 -40.07 28.61 -10.18
CA PRO A 773 -40.20 29.44 -8.99
C PRO A 773 -40.09 28.66 -7.66
N GLU A 774 -40.60 27.44 -7.62
CA GLU A 774 -40.53 26.57 -6.44
C GLU A 774 -39.10 26.13 -6.16
N VAL A 775 -38.35 25.75 -7.22
CA VAL A 775 -36.92 25.40 -7.11
C VAL A 775 -36.09 26.60 -6.65
N GLU A 776 -36.31 27.77 -7.23
CA GLU A 776 -35.60 29.00 -6.86
C GLU A 776 -35.86 29.35 -5.38
N LYS A 777 -37.13 29.32 -4.95
CA LYS A 777 -37.51 29.55 -3.54
C LYS A 777 -36.90 28.53 -2.58
N PHE A 778 -36.87 27.25 -2.98
CA PHE A 778 -36.21 26.22 -2.19
C PHE A 778 -34.71 26.52 -2.01
N CYS A 779 -34.00 26.87 -3.09
CA CYS A 779 -32.59 27.25 -3.03
C CYS A 779 -32.36 28.44 -2.09
N GLU A 780 -33.22 29.47 -2.15
CA GLU A 780 -33.12 30.64 -1.27
C GLU A 780 -33.26 30.26 0.21
N ASN A 781 -34.30 29.47 0.53
CA ASN A 781 -34.54 28.98 1.88
C ASN A 781 -33.37 28.15 2.40
N TYR A 782 -32.86 27.22 1.59
CA TYR A 782 -31.76 26.35 1.99
C TYR A 782 -30.46 27.12 2.24
N VAL A 783 -30.13 28.10 1.38
CA VAL A 783 -28.93 28.94 1.59
C VAL A 783 -29.07 29.77 2.87
N LYS A 784 -30.27 30.28 3.17
CA LYS A 784 -30.54 31.00 4.42
C LYS A 784 -30.40 30.08 5.64
N GLU A 785 -31.05 28.93 5.63
CA GLU A 785 -31.00 27.94 6.70
C GLU A 785 -29.56 27.45 6.95
N PHE A 786 -28.80 27.17 5.87
CA PHE A 786 -27.41 26.77 5.96
C PHE A 786 -26.55 27.86 6.61
N ALA A 787 -26.77 29.14 6.27
CA ALA A 787 -26.05 30.25 6.87
C ALA A 787 -26.33 30.37 8.39
N GLU A 788 -27.58 30.19 8.80
CA GLU A 788 -28.00 30.26 10.21
C GLU A 788 -27.47 29.07 11.03
N ASN A 789 -27.35 27.89 10.42
CA ASN A 789 -26.96 26.65 11.10
C ASN A 789 -25.51 26.22 10.89
N MET A 790 -24.72 26.99 10.15
CA MET A 790 -23.36 26.63 9.71
C MET A 790 -22.47 26.14 10.88
N GLY A 791 -22.48 26.85 12.02
CA GLY A 791 -21.68 26.51 13.18
C GLY A 791 -22.10 25.22 13.90
N SER A 792 -23.40 24.90 13.90
CA SER A 792 -23.95 23.67 14.46
C SER A 792 -23.66 22.48 13.54
N TRP A 793 -23.94 22.63 12.24
CA TRP A 793 -23.71 21.58 11.26
C TRP A 793 -22.23 21.26 11.06
N ALA A 794 -21.32 22.20 11.28
CA ALA A 794 -19.87 21.94 11.25
C ALA A 794 -19.40 20.91 12.28
N LYS A 795 -20.19 20.65 13.33
CA LYS A 795 -19.92 19.64 14.37
C LYS A 795 -20.62 18.30 14.11
N GLN A 796 -21.27 18.14 12.96
CA GLN A 796 -22.00 16.94 12.57
C GLN A 796 -21.30 16.21 11.43
N ASP A 797 -21.48 14.90 11.37
CA ASP A 797 -20.98 14.11 10.26
C ASP A 797 -21.69 14.50 8.94
N GLY A 798 -21.01 14.40 7.81
CA GLY A 798 -21.54 14.76 6.49
C GLY A 798 -21.62 16.26 6.19
N TYR A 799 -21.05 17.14 7.04
CA TYR A 799 -21.07 18.59 6.87
C TYR A 799 -20.62 19.06 5.46
N ARG A 800 -19.60 18.42 4.88
CA ARG A 800 -19.09 18.77 3.54
C ARG A 800 -20.18 18.66 2.47
N LEU A 801 -21.05 17.65 2.56
CA LEU A 801 -22.12 17.43 1.59
C LEU A 801 -23.14 18.58 1.67
N LYS A 802 -23.50 19.01 2.88
CA LYS A 802 -24.36 20.18 3.11
C LYS A 802 -23.72 21.46 2.56
N THR A 803 -22.44 21.70 2.85
CA THR A 803 -21.72 22.88 2.33
C THR A 803 -21.65 22.88 0.81
N GLN A 804 -21.42 21.72 0.20
CA GLN A 804 -21.36 21.61 -1.26
C GLN A 804 -22.74 21.81 -1.92
N ALA A 805 -23.82 21.33 -1.29
CA ALA A 805 -25.17 21.63 -1.72
C ALA A 805 -25.46 23.15 -1.63
N ALA A 806 -25.11 23.80 -0.52
CA ALA A 806 -25.33 25.24 -0.35
C ALA A 806 -24.55 26.07 -1.38
N HIS A 807 -23.31 25.65 -1.67
CA HIS A 807 -22.49 26.23 -2.73
C HIS A 807 -23.14 26.12 -4.13
N ILE A 808 -23.68 24.95 -4.48
CA ILE A 808 -24.39 24.74 -5.76
C ILE A 808 -25.66 25.60 -5.83
N ALA A 809 -26.42 25.69 -4.75
CA ALA A 809 -27.60 26.56 -4.68
C ALA A 809 -27.23 28.04 -4.88
N CYS A 810 -26.13 28.52 -4.28
CA CYS A 810 -25.63 29.87 -4.52
C CYS A 810 -25.25 30.12 -5.99
N ILE A 811 -24.58 29.17 -6.64
CA ILE A 811 -24.23 29.29 -8.07
C ILE A 811 -25.51 29.46 -8.91
N HIS A 812 -26.54 28.66 -8.63
CA HIS A 812 -27.82 28.77 -9.34
C HIS A 812 -28.47 30.14 -9.12
N LEU A 813 -28.64 30.56 -7.86
CA LEU A 813 -29.27 31.84 -7.49
C LEU A 813 -28.50 33.05 -8.02
N LYS A 814 -27.16 33.00 -8.04
CA LYS A 814 -26.33 34.02 -8.70
C LYS A 814 -26.70 34.15 -10.18
N GLY A 815 -26.86 33.01 -10.87
CA GLY A 815 -27.30 32.98 -12.26
C GLY A 815 -28.72 33.51 -12.47
N VAL A 816 -29.64 33.25 -11.54
CA VAL A 816 -31.00 33.81 -11.52
C VAL A 816 -30.95 35.33 -11.38
N ALA A 817 -30.26 35.84 -10.36
CA ALA A 817 -30.11 37.28 -10.12
C ALA A 817 -29.44 38.00 -11.31
N GLN A 818 -28.48 37.36 -11.96
CA GLN A 818 -27.85 37.87 -13.18
C GLN A 818 -28.84 37.98 -14.34
N ARG A 819 -29.69 36.97 -14.57
CA ARG A 819 -30.76 37.03 -15.59
C ARG A 819 -31.79 38.11 -15.29
N GLN A 820 -32.11 38.33 -14.01
CA GLN A 820 -32.99 39.39 -13.54
C GLN A 820 -32.33 40.78 -13.54
N ARG A 821 -31.04 40.89 -13.90
CA ARG A 821 -30.24 42.13 -13.82
C ARG A 821 -30.21 42.75 -12.41
N ASN A 822 -30.38 41.94 -11.37
CA ASN A 822 -30.33 42.37 -9.97
C ASN A 822 -28.89 42.28 -9.44
N THR A 823 -28.10 43.34 -9.68
CA THR A 823 -26.67 43.38 -9.30
C THR A 823 -26.45 43.24 -7.80
N LYS A 824 -27.34 43.80 -6.97
CA LYS A 824 -27.23 43.72 -5.50
C LYS A 824 -27.36 42.26 -5.05
N LEU A 825 -28.38 41.56 -5.52
CA LEU A 825 -28.63 40.17 -5.14
C LEU A 825 -27.56 39.22 -5.71
N LYS A 826 -27.10 39.47 -6.95
CA LYS A 826 -25.97 38.76 -7.56
C LYS A 826 -24.73 38.84 -6.66
N ASN A 827 -24.36 40.03 -6.21
CA ASN A 827 -23.17 40.23 -5.37
C ASN A 827 -23.31 39.53 -4.01
N VAL A 828 -24.51 39.48 -3.43
CA VAL A 828 -24.79 38.74 -2.19
C VAL A 828 -24.53 37.23 -2.38
N TYR A 829 -25.06 36.63 -3.44
CA TYR A 829 -24.84 35.20 -3.69
C TYR A 829 -23.41 34.88 -4.11
N GLU A 830 -22.74 35.78 -4.82
CA GLU A 830 -21.32 35.64 -5.17
C GLU A 830 -20.43 35.67 -3.91
N ALA A 831 -20.72 36.55 -2.95
CA ALA A 831 -20.01 36.57 -1.67
C ALA A 831 -20.22 35.26 -0.88
N ARG A 832 -21.46 34.75 -0.83
CA ARG A 832 -21.79 33.46 -0.17
C ARG A 832 -21.13 32.26 -0.86
N GLU A 833 -21.13 32.23 -2.19
CA GLU A 833 -20.44 31.20 -2.97
C GLU A 833 -18.95 31.15 -2.60
N MET A 834 -18.28 32.29 -2.56
CA MET A 834 -16.86 32.37 -2.19
C MET A 834 -16.62 31.94 -0.73
N GLN A 835 -17.53 32.28 0.19
CA GLN A 835 -17.48 31.83 1.58
C GLN A 835 -17.59 30.30 1.69
N TYR A 836 -18.55 29.68 1.00
CA TYR A 836 -18.72 28.23 1.03
C TYR A 836 -17.60 27.50 0.30
N LEU A 837 -17.06 28.06 -0.78
CA LEU A 837 -15.87 27.53 -1.45
C LEU A 837 -14.65 27.57 -0.53
N TYR A 838 -14.46 28.65 0.23
CA TYR A 838 -13.42 28.74 1.25
C TYR A 838 -13.60 27.67 2.33
N GLU A 839 -14.81 27.48 2.85
CA GLU A 839 -15.09 26.46 3.85
C GLU A 839 -14.82 25.04 3.30
N LEU A 840 -15.20 24.74 2.06
CA LEU A 840 -14.89 23.47 1.41
C LEU A 840 -13.37 23.22 1.31
N ARG A 841 -12.58 24.26 0.98
CA ARG A 841 -11.11 24.18 0.95
C ARG A 841 -10.55 23.94 2.36
N LYS A 842 -11.06 24.65 3.36
CA LYS A 842 -10.68 24.48 4.77
C LYS A 842 -11.00 23.07 5.28
N ILE A 843 -12.16 22.52 4.94
CA ILE A 843 -12.51 21.12 5.25
C ILE A 843 -11.51 20.16 4.58
N ALA A 844 -11.24 20.36 3.29
CA ALA A 844 -10.32 19.51 2.54
C ALA A 844 -8.88 19.53 3.09
N GLN A 845 -8.42 20.67 3.61
CA GLN A 845 -7.09 20.82 4.21
C GLN A 845 -7.02 20.32 5.66
N SER A 846 -8.04 20.60 6.47
CA SER A 846 -8.00 20.36 7.92
C SER A 846 -8.34 18.94 8.36
N LYS A 847 -8.94 18.14 7.46
CA LYS A 847 -9.40 16.77 7.74
C LYS A 847 -8.66 15.72 6.90
N ARG A 848 -7.50 16.10 6.33
CA ARG A 848 -6.50 15.19 5.73
C ARG A 848 -5.28 15.07 6.66
N TRP A 849 -4.65 13.89 6.68
CA TRP A 849 -3.49 13.59 7.52
C TRP A 849 -2.18 14.11 6.97
#